data_AF-A0A955WRH4-F1
#
_entry.id   AF-A0A955WRH4-F1
#
_cell.length_a   1.000
_cell.length_b   1.000
_cell.length_c   1.000
_cell.angle_alpha   90.00
_cell.angle_beta   90.00
_cell.angle_gamma   90.00
#
_symmetry.space_group_name_H-M   'P 1'
#
loop_
_entity.id
_entity.type
_entity.pdbx_description
1 polymer ?
#
loop_
_entity_poly.entity_id
_entity_poly.type
_entity_poly.pdbx_seq_one_letter_code
_entity_poly.pdbx_strand_id
1 'polypeptide(L)'
;MCAPAPEPGPAVCVDCDPGSGRAPACAAGERAAPSTGCVAVGAPSVAWRAADGVARLGECARYERTDLEAGCVAVGPRMCAAEWRLEGGCWVEPAACPGGVALPSGCLWPADPAGCPEGRWGVVPEGWEGNAPASYVDSAAADGGDGSAQRPHRRIADALATFGGGPGVVYLAPGDYAGLRLPDGVSLVGHCAADTRLVADGGYALNQQEGAVGALVGLTLVGGAQATVRTPATLTLHGVLVRGAAQGVVLSGSRGAVRLVESVIDGEGGALVDGIVAGPGQVALERSGITGTQDGALLAVGTTIEVTGSFVGGVVGRPRVGDAIQIADGAHLTVADSVLAGYRGAAVHVLAAGEGRAPSVAALDRVVVRQTRPGPSVAGESGLRVGAGSRLTVRDSALVANPLSQVIASGEDAEAAIERSLLRGAVASVAATGVGALADRGGRIVVTDCEAVANPGSGLAAFNGGTLAVERSVIRGNGSEALGFNEAPGAGVAFGQGGRGRVAGSVFLDNVRRGVLIIDGPSDEAIAVEDCTFLQPAGDGYRLAVDVLRGRLHLGGTLLEGSLGLGVGAQDAELALENCAVRGFECVALPGGTVGAGIISLDSEVILRGVDIGPGCGGGVESKFTAASGGERGLTIQDSVVRSVTPPGPAVPGLGGVYVWGSGDLSLSDVVIQDVVGPGGVGLAEGARLEVDAVRIVGVRGDGVVGGGHGVWASDAAAATIRRADLAALHVAGIAWFDGGGLTVVDSRIAEVTGGPFFNDEDVFTTGAGHGVFVAGGTAAVGRSVVEGAEQVAVMTDGGDVRVECTSLSAARSCALAIAGGRIAWDHPEEGECPQAEAADVPRAPRPGEPVLPPRE
;
A
#
# COMPACT_ATOMS: atom_id res chain seq x y z
N MET A 1 -26.41 -8.87 26.70
CA MET A 1 -27.06 -9.81 25.76
C MET A 1 -27.48 -9.00 24.56
N CYS A 2 -26.68 -9.04 23.49
CA CYS A 2 -27.02 -8.37 22.22
C CYS A 2 -27.80 -9.35 21.36
N ALA A 3 -28.92 -8.92 20.78
CA ALA A 3 -29.70 -9.73 19.86
C ALA A 3 -28.89 -10.01 18.57
N PRO A 4 -29.02 -11.20 17.96
CA PRO A 4 -28.36 -11.50 16.69
C PRO A 4 -28.88 -10.57 15.58
N ALA A 5 -27.97 -10.12 14.72
CA ALA A 5 -28.32 -9.37 13.51
C ALA A 5 -29.19 -10.24 12.59
N PRO A 6 -30.20 -9.67 11.90
CA PRO A 6 -31.00 -10.41 10.94
C PRO A 6 -30.13 -10.88 9.77
N GLU A 7 -30.30 -12.13 9.35
CA GLU A 7 -29.67 -12.69 8.15
C GLU A 7 -30.09 -11.87 6.91
N PRO A 8 -29.17 -11.56 5.98
CA PRO A 8 -29.51 -10.89 4.74
C PRO A 8 -30.36 -11.83 3.87
N GLY A 9 -31.64 -11.49 3.70
CA GLY A 9 -32.50 -12.14 2.72
C GLY A 9 -32.01 -11.86 1.28
N PRO A 10 -32.31 -12.74 0.31
CA PRO A 10 -31.94 -12.52 -1.08
C PRO A 10 -32.60 -11.23 -1.60
N ALA A 11 -31.80 -10.31 -2.12
CA ALA A 11 -32.27 -9.09 -2.76
C ALA A 11 -33.09 -9.46 -4.00
N VAL A 12 -34.39 -9.14 -3.98
CA VAL A 12 -35.27 -9.23 -5.15
C VAL A 12 -35.18 -7.91 -5.89
N CYS A 13 -34.60 -7.89 -7.10
CA CYS A 13 -34.60 -6.73 -8.01
C CYS A 13 -36.05 -6.32 -8.33
N VAL A 14 -36.44 -5.10 -7.95
CA VAL A 14 -37.81 -4.58 -8.17
C VAL A 14 -37.97 -3.87 -9.53
N ASP A 15 -36.87 -3.52 -10.23
CA ASP A 15 -36.91 -2.76 -11.50
C ASP A 15 -36.09 -3.40 -12.63
N CYS A 16 -36.30 -4.69 -12.90
CA CYS A 16 -35.86 -5.27 -14.17
C CYS A 16 -37.03 -5.19 -15.15
N ASP A 17 -37.29 -4.02 -15.75
CA ASP A 17 -38.04 -3.97 -17.01
C ASP A 17 -37.05 -4.30 -18.15
N PRO A 18 -37.04 -5.54 -18.68
CA PRO A 18 -36.15 -5.93 -19.76
C PRO A 18 -36.38 -5.12 -21.04
N GLY A 19 -37.49 -4.37 -21.15
CA GLY A 19 -37.78 -3.47 -22.27
C GLY A 19 -37.09 -2.10 -22.19
N SER A 20 -36.61 -1.66 -21.02
CA SER A 20 -36.07 -0.30 -20.84
C SER A 20 -34.68 -0.09 -21.44
N GLY A 21 -33.97 -1.17 -21.77
CA GLY A 21 -32.63 -1.14 -22.34
C GLY A 21 -31.51 -0.64 -21.41
N ARG A 22 -31.83 -0.09 -20.24
CA ARG A 22 -30.88 0.48 -19.27
C ARG A 22 -30.29 -0.59 -18.35
N ALA A 23 -29.01 -0.44 -18.01
CA ALA A 23 -28.39 -1.28 -16.97
C ALA A 23 -28.97 -0.96 -15.59
N PRO A 24 -29.19 -1.95 -14.70
CA PRO A 24 -29.81 -1.75 -13.40
C PRO A 24 -28.97 -0.82 -12.50
N ALA A 25 -29.64 -0.07 -11.63
CA ALA A 25 -28.98 0.67 -10.57
C ALA A 25 -28.57 -0.30 -9.46
N CYS A 26 -27.26 -0.55 -9.32
CA CYS A 26 -26.73 -1.45 -8.29
C CYS A 26 -26.48 -0.71 -6.98
N ALA A 27 -26.50 -1.45 -5.86
CA ALA A 27 -26.14 -0.88 -4.57
C ALA A 27 -24.68 -0.41 -4.56
N ALA A 28 -24.32 0.44 -3.60
CA ALA A 28 -22.91 0.74 -3.36
C ALA A 28 -22.15 -0.57 -3.09
N GLY A 29 -20.90 -0.71 -3.56
CA GLY A 29 -20.14 -1.97 -3.43
C GLY A 29 -20.60 -3.11 -4.34
N GLU A 30 -21.52 -2.84 -5.25
CA GLU A 30 -21.88 -3.75 -6.33
C GLU A 30 -21.67 -3.05 -7.67
N ARG A 31 -21.31 -3.79 -8.71
CA ARG A 31 -21.22 -3.32 -10.09
C ARG A 31 -22.39 -3.83 -10.92
N ALA A 32 -22.79 -3.08 -11.94
CA ALA A 32 -23.70 -3.61 -12.96
C ALA A 32 -22.94 -4.55 -13.92
N ALA A 33 -23.59 -5.65 -14.29
CA ALA A 33 -23.15 -6.60 -15.30
C ALA A 33 -24.28 -6.80 -16.32
N PRO A 34 -24.03 -6.61 -17.63
CA PRO A 34 -25.07 -6.69 -18.67
C PRO A 34 -25.85 -8.02 -18.66
N SER A 35 -25.18 -9.13 -18.33
CA SER A 35 -25.74 -10.48 -18.40
C SER A 35 -26.18 -11.07 -17.04
N THR A 36 -25.66 -10.57 -15.91
CA THR A 36 -25.84 -11.20 -14.59
C THR A 36 -26.45 -10.29 -13.51
N GLY A 37 -26.75 -9.03 -13.82
CA GLY A 37 -27.32 -8.09 -12.85
C GLY A 37 -26.26 -7.42 -11.97
N CYS A 38 -26.49 -7.30 -10.66
CA CYS A 38 -25.55 -6.65 -9.74
C CYS A 38 -24.59 -7.67 -9.10
N VAL A 39 -23.28 -7.39 -9.12
CA VAL A 39 -22.22 -8.27 -8.61
C VAL A 39 -21.37 -7.52 -7.59
N ALA A 40 -21.07 -8.13 -6.43
CA ALA A 40 -20.25 -7.51 -5.40
C ALA A 40 -18.82 -7.19 -5.92
N VAL A 41 -18.29 -6.03 -5.51
CA VAL A 41 -16.94 -5.55 -5.83
C VAL A 41 -16.34 -4.81 -4.64
N GLY A 42 -15.00 -4.85 -4.55
CA GLY A 42 -14.22 -4.24 -3.48
C GLY A 42 -13.94 -5.18 -2.31
N ALA A 43 -13.31 -4.64 -1.28
CA ALA A 43 -12.90 -5.41 -0.13
C ALA A 43 -14.14 -5.94 0.63
N PRO A 44 -14.23 -7.25 0.90
CA PRO A 44 -15.45 -7.90 1.40
C PRO A 44 -15.90 -7.44 2.81
N SER A 45 -15.01 -6.78 3.56
CA SER A 45 -15.20 -6.41 4.97
C SER A 45 -15.41 -4.91 5.22
N VAL A 46 -15.74 -4.10 4.19
CA VAL A 46 -16.14 -2.69 4.42
C VAL A 46 -17.59 -2.63 4.94
N ALA A 47 -17.83 -3.22 6.11
CA ALA A 47 -19.11 -3.20 6.82
C ALA A 47 -19.44 -1.81 7.41
N TRP A 48 -18.49 -0.88 7.39
CA TRP A 48 -18.59 0.45 7.99
C TRP A 48 -19.03 1.51 6.98
N ARG A 49 -20.26 1.40 6.49
CA ARG A 49 -20.91 2.48 5.74
C ARG A 49 -21.80 3.30 6.67
N ALA A 50 -21.62 4.62 6.61
CA ALA A 50 -22.56 5.53 7.25
C ALA A 50 -23.93 5.43 6.55
N ALA A 51 -24.98 5.94 7.19
CA ALA A 51 -26.35 5.87 6.67
C ALA A 51 -26.54 6.58 5.32
N ASP A 52 -25.58 7.42 4.91
CA ASP A 52 -25.50 8.09 3.61
C ASP A 52 -24.89 7.19 2.51
N GLY A 53 -24.52 5.95 2.83
CA GLY A 53 -23.91 5.00 1.91
C GLY A 53 -22.40 5.19 1.72
N VAL A 54 -21.80 6.21 2.34
CA VAL A 54 -20.36 6.50 2.22
C VAL A 54 -19.61 5.69 3.27
N ALA A 55 -18.64 4.89 2.84
CA ALA A 55 -17.73 4.21 3.75
C ALA A 55 -16.82 5.25 4.43
N ARG A 56 -16.89 5.34 5.76
CA ARG A 56 -16.00 6.21 6.55
C ARG A 56 -15.31 5.35 7.59
N LEU A 57 -14.03 5.08 7.36
CA LEU A 57 -13.18 4.50 8.38
C LEU A 57 -12.80 5.61 9.36
N GLY A 58 -13.22 5.45 10.63
CA GLY A 58 -12.87 6.38 11.69
C GLY A 58 -11.35 6.50 11.83
N GLU A 59 -10.87 7.68 12.22
CA GLU A 59 -9.46 7.83 12.57
C GLU A 59 -9.18 7.11 13.89
N CYS A 60 -8.34 6.07 13.83
CA CYS A 60 -7.86 5.39 15.02
C CYS A 60 -6.81 6.23 15.75
N ALA A 61 -6.72 6.00 17.05
CA ALA A 61 -5.76 6.71 17.88
C ALA A 61 -4.30 6.34 17.50
N ARG A 62 -3.32 7.05 18.08
CA ARG A 62 -1.93 6.99 17.59
C ARG A 62 -1.30 5.60 17.58
N TYR A 63 -1.67 4.76 18.55
CA TYR A 63 -1.18 3.39 18.74
C TYR A 63 -2.28 2.34 18.53
N GLU A 64 -3.29 2.69 17.76
CA GLU A 64 -4.31 1.76 17.28
C GLU A 64 -4.14 1.57 15.77
N ARG A 65 -4.49 0.38 15.31
CA ARG A 65 -4.69 0.09 13.88
C ARG A 65 -6.18 -0.04 13.59
N THR A 66 -6.53 0.22 12.36
CA THR A 66 -7.85 -0.05 11.79
C THR A 66 -7.91 -1.53 11.43
N ASP A 67 -8.80 -2.25 12.11
CA ASP A 67 -9.22 -3.59 11.77
C ASP A 67 -10.53 -3.50 10.98
N LEU A 68 -10.59 -4.14 9.80
CA LEU A 68 -11.76 -4.02 8.92
C LEU A 68 -13.03 -4.61 9.55
N GLU A 69 -12.88 -5.56 10.49
CA GLU A 69 -14.02 -6.20 11.17
C GLU A 69 -14.25 -5.62 12.56
N ALA A 70 -13.17 -5.38 13.32
CA ALA A 70 -13.26 -4.98 14.73
C ALA A 70 -13.20 -3.45 14.98
N GLY A 71 -12.94 -2.64 13.95
CA GLY A 71 -12.71 -1.20 14.11
C GLY A 71 -11.31 -0.90 14.65
N CYS A 72 -11.16 0.08 15.54
CA CYS A 72 -9.84 0.43 16.08
C CYS A 72 -9.37 -0.58 17.14
N VAL A 73 -8.17 -1.13 16.94
CA VAL A 73 -7.55 -2.13 17.81
C VAL A 73 -6.16 -1.65 18.26
N ALA A 74 -5.92 -1.64 19.57
CA ALA A 74 -4.62 -1.28 20.13
C ALA A 74 -3.50 -2.24 19.69
N VAL A 75 -2.33 -1.69 19.42
CA VAL A 75 -1.11 -2.45 19.08
C VAL A 75 0.05 -2.09 20.03
N GLY A 76 1.05 -2.96 20.11
CA GLY A 76 2.17 -2.82 21.05
C GLY A 76 1.96 -3.55 22.38
N PRO A 77 2.78 -3.26 23.42
CA PRO A 77 2.77 -4.01 24.68
C PRO A 77 1.40 -4.04 25.37
N ARG A 78 0.99 -5.21 25.88
CA ARG A 78 -0.26 -5.32 26.68
C ARG A 78 -0.15 -4.62 28.02
N MET A 79 1.03 -4.72 28.63
CA MET A 79 1.33 -4.05 29.87
C MET A 79 1.76 -2.63 29.55
N CYS A 80 0.94 -1.68 29.94
CA CYS A 80 1.27 -0.27 29.85
C CYS A 80 0.91 0.44 31.15
N ALA A 81 1.93 0.91 31.85
CA ALA A 81 1.78 1.74 33.04
C ALA A 81 0.92 2.97 32.70
N ALA A 82 0.15 3.46 33.68
CA ALA A 82 -0.83 4.51 33.44
C ALA A 82 -0.17 5.80 32.91
N GLU A 83 1.04 6.09 33.37
CA GLU A 83 1.89 7.20 32.95
C GLU A 83 2.41 7.07 31.51
N TRP A 84 2.41 5.87 30.93
CA TRP A 84 2.81 5.59 29.54
C TRP A 84 1.65 5.54 28.56
N ARG A 85 0.40 5.54 29.07
CA ARG A 85 -0.77 5.46 28.20
C ARG A 85 -0.99 6.80 27.51
N LEU A 86 -0.85 6.79 26.20
CA LEU A 86 -1.27 7.87 25.31
C LEU A 86 -2.25 7.28 24.30
N GLU A 87 -3.33 8.02 24.04
CA GLU A 87 -4.32 7.79 22.97
C GLU A 87 -4.17 6.44 22.23
N GLY A 88 -4.84 5.41 22.77
CA GLY A 88 -4.98 4.10 22.13
C GLY A 88 -3.86 3.08 22.37
N GLY A 89 -2.78 3.39 23.10
CA GLY A 89 -1.77 2.39 23.40
C GLY A 89 -0.61 2.85 24.27
N CYS A 90 0.52 2.14 24.15
CA CYS A 90 1.67 2.34 25.03
C CYS A 90 2.76 3.22 24.42
N TRP A 91 3.06 4.32 25.09
CA TRP A 91 4.12 5.26 24.75
C TRP A 91 5.08 5.43 25.93
N VAL A 92 6.23 4.78 25.83
CA VAL A 92 7.25 4.79 26.88
C VAL A 92 8.31 5.82 26.53
N GLU A 93 8.31 6.96 27.23
CA GLU A 93 9.28 8.06 27.03
C GLU A 93 10.51 7.89 27.94
N PRO A 94 11.73 7.66 27.39
CA PRO A 94 12.92 7.43 28.21
C PRO A 94 13.20 8.53 29.23
N ALA A 95 12.95 9.79 28.84
CA ALA A 95 13.18 10.95 29.70
C ALA A 95 12.26 11.02 30.93
N ALA A 96 11.18 10.23 30.97
CA ALA A 96 10.20 10.27 32.05
C ALA A 96 10.62 9.46 33.30
N CYS A 97 11.73 8.70 33.23
CA CYS A 97 12.31 8.02 34.40
C CYS A 97 13.70 8.60 34.72
N PRO A 98 13.80 9.78 35.37
CA PRO A 98 15.09 10.33 35.76
C PRO A 98 15.88 9.34 36.62
N GLY A 99 17.10 9.00 36.19
CA GLY A 99 17.97 8.05 36.89
C GLY A 99 17.56 6.58 36.84
N GLY A 100 16.56 6.23 36.01
CA GLY A 100 16.09 4.87 35.80
C GLY A 100 15.88 4.55 34.32
N VAL A 101 15.22 3.43 34.04
CA VAL A 101 14.82 3.02 32.69
C VAL A 101 13.31 2.94 32.60
N ALA A 102 12.73 3.52 31.55
CA ALA A 102 11.31 3.44 31.28
C ALA A 102 10.97 2.09 30.65
N LEU A 103 10.26 1.23 31.37
CA LEU A 103 9.74 -0.05 30.88
C LEU A 103 8.24 0.08 30.56
N PRO A 104 7.65 -0.82 29.75
CA PRO A 104 6.20 -0.85 29.55
C PRO A 104 5.41 -0.98 30.87
N SER A 105 5.97 -1.66 31.87
CA SER A 105 5.34 -1.84 33.19
C SER A 105 5.53 -0.67 34.15
N GLY A 106 6.31 0.35 33.82
CA GLY A 106 6.62 1.49 34.69
C GLY A 106 8.10 1.85 34.64
N CYS A 107 8.52 2.79 35.48
CA CYS A 107 9.95 3.06 35.64
C CYS A 107 10.62 1.97 36.48
N LEU A 108 11.83 1.56 36.05
CA LEU A 108 12.73 0.70 36.81
C LEU A 108 13.90 1.54 37.33
N TRP A 109 14.07 1.59 38.65
CA TRP A 109 15.17 2.29 39.31
C TRP A 109 15.97 1.32 40.20
N PRO A 110 16.93 0.56 39.65
CA PRO A 110 17.68 -0.39 40.46
C PRO A 110 18.49 0.30 41.57
N ALA A 111 18.84 1.57 41.38
CA ALA A 111 19.60 2.39 42.32
C ALA A 111 18.73 3.35 43.16
N ASP A 112 17.42 3.14 43.28
CA ASP A 112 16.60 3.89 44.23
C ASP A 112 16.86 3.42 45.67
N PRO A 113 17.38 4.28 46.57
CA PRO A 113 17.58 3.91 47.97
C PRO A 113 16.28 3.50 48.68
N ALA A 114 15.12 3.98 48.21
CA ALA A 114 13.83 3.58 48.77
C ALA A 114 13.46 2.13 48.46
N GLY A 115 14.10 1.51 47.46
CA GLY A 115 13.92 0.10 47.09
C GLY A 115 14.80 -0.88 47.87
N CYS A 116 15.66 -0.40 48.77
CA CYS A 116 16.56 -1.26 49.55
C CYS A 116 15.77 -1.97 50.67
N PRO A 117 16.01 -3.27 50.91
CA PRO A 117 15.30 -4.03 51.94
C PRO A 117 15.64 -3.50 53.34
N GLU A 118 14.77 -3.73 54.32
CA GLU A 118 15.10 -3.42 55.72
C GLU A 118 16.25 -4.33 56.22
N GLY A 119 17.22 -3.73 56.91
CA GLY A 119 18.35 -4.47 57.52
C GLY A 119 19.70 -4.17 56.84
N ARG A 120 20.70 -5.01 57.10
CA ARG A 120 22.08 -4.84 56.58
C ARG A 120 22.37 -5.66 55.33
N TRP A 121 21.60 -6.72 55.10
CA TRP A 121 21.88 -7.73 54.09
C TRP A 121 20.79 -7.70 53.01
N GLY A 122 21.13 -8.11 51.80
CA GLY A 122 20.15 -8.27 50.73
C GLY A 122 19.21 -9.44 50.95
N VAL A 123 18.14 -9.47 50.17
CA VAL A 123 17.18 -10.57 50.12
C VAL A 123 17.44 -11.37 48.85
N VAL A 124 17.56 -12.69 48.99
CA VAL A 124 17.65 -13.59 47.83
C VAL A 124 16.23 -13.86 47.33
N PRO A 125 16.00 -13.89 46.01
CA PRO A 125 14.70 -14.29 45.47
C PRO A 125 14.24 -15.65 46.00
N GLU A 126 12.93 -15.78 46.23
CA GLU A 126 12.34 -17.03 46.70
C GLU A 126 12.70 -18.21 45.76
N GLY A 127 13.11 -19.35 46.34
CA GLY A 127 13.54 -20.53 45.58
C GLY A 127 15.02 -20.57 45.18
N TRP A 128 15.79 -19.52 45.45
CA TRP A 128 17.25 -19.51 45.28
C TRP A 128 18.01 -19.91 46.56
N GLU A 129 17.28 -19.97 47.67
CA GLU A 129 17.74 -20.53 48.95
C GLU A 129 17.90 -22.05 48.83
N GLY A 130 18.84 -22.51 47.99
CA GLY A 130 19.36 -23.85 48.13
C GLY A 130 20.07 -23.99 49.49
N ASN A 131 20.33 -25.22 49.93
CA ASN A 131 21.18 -25.52 51.10
C ASN A 131 22.67 -25.09 50.89
N ALA A 132 22.94 -24.12 50.04
CA ALA A 132 24.28 -23.61 49.78
C ALA A 132 24.81 -22.87 51.02
N PRO A 133 26.09 -23.06 51.38
CA PRO A 133 26.68 -22.36 52.51
C PRO A 133 26.67 -20.85 52.26
N ALA A 134 26.32 -20.08 53.29
CA ALA A 134 26.29 -18.62 53.25
C ALA A 134 27.50 -18.02 53.99
N SER A 135 28.04 -16.92 53.45
CA SER A 135 29.08 -16.12 54.09
C SER A 135 28.74 -14.63 53.96
N TYR A 136 29.08 -13.82 54.95
CA TYR A 136 28.70 -12.41 55.05
C TYR A 136 29.94 -11.51 54.99
N VAL A 137 29.86 -10.41 54.22
CA VAL A 137 30.98 -9.49 53.99
C VAL A 137 30.62 -8.04 54.27
N ASP A 138 31.26 -7.51 55.32
CA ASP A 138 31.32 -6.14 55.82
C ASP A 138 32.52 -5.30 55.35
N SER A 139 32.42 -4.41 54.36
CA SER A 139 33.59 -3.56 53.99
C SER A 139 34.13 -2.70 55.17
N ALA A 140 33.25 -2.37 56.13
CA ALA A 140 33.57 -1.63 57.36
C ALA A 140 33.87 -2.53 58.57
N ALA A 141 33.76 -3.85 58.43
CA ALA A 141 34.10 -4.80 59.49
C ALA A 141 35.61 -4.84 59.78
N ALA A 142 35.97 -5.25 61.00
CA ALA A 142 37.36 -5.49 61.36
C ALA A 142 37.92 -6.75 60.66
N ASP A 143 39.24 -6.80 60.49
CA ASP A 143 39.90 -7.98 59.95
C ASP A 143 39.71 -9.19 60.89
N GLY A 144 39.66 -10.41 60.33
CA GLY A 144 39.52 -11.66 61.11
C GLY A 144 38.08 -12.08 61.46
N GLY A 145 37.08 -11.60 60.72
CA GLY A 145 35.72 -12.16 60.76
C GLY A 145 35.69 -13.64 60.35
N ASP A 146 34.69 -14.38 60.83
CA ASP A 146 34.47 -15.81 60.53
C ASP A 146 33.41 -16.04 59.43
N GLY A 147 32.88 -14.96 58.85
CA GLY A 147 31.91 -15.01 57.77
C GLY A 147 30.48 -15.18 58.23
N SER A 148 30.21 -15.22 59.54
CA SER A 148 28.85 -15.13 60.08
C SER A 148 28.28 -13.72 59.96
N ALA A 149 26.96 -13.57 60.00
CA ALA A 149 26.31 -12.26 59.98
C ALA A 149 26.74 -11.34 61.15
N GLN A 150 27.09 -11.93 62.31
CA GLN A 150 27.56 -11.21 63.50
C GLN A 150 29.04 -10.83 63.42
N ARG A 151 29.87 -11.64 62.72
CA ARG A 151 31.30 -11.42 62.54
C ARG A 151 31.68 -11.56 61.06
N PRO A 152 31.16 -10.67 60.19
CA PRO A 152 31.34 -10.79 58.75
C PRO A 152 32.82 -10.60 58.37
N HIS A 153 33.22 -11.20 57.26
CA HIS A 153 34.53 -10.93 56.67
C HIS A 153 34.60 -9.48 56.19
N ARG A 154 35.81 -8.92 56.10
CA ARG A 154 36.00 -7.57 55.55
C ARG A 154 36.01 -7.53 54.02
N ARG A 155 36.53 -8.59 53.39
CA ARG A 155 36.75 -8.67 51.94
C ARG A 155 36.06 -9.89 51.36
N ILE A 156 35.58 -9.77 50.13
CA ILE A 156 34.92 -10.88 49.44
C ILE A 156 35.88 -12.06 49.23
N ALA A 157 37.17 -11.80 48.98
CA ALA A 157 38.18 -12.84 48.83
C ALA A 157 38.28 -13.77 50.07
N ASP A 158 38.12 -13.21 51.27
CA ASP A 158 38.15 -13.99 52.52
C ASP A 158 36.91 -14.89 52.62
N ALA A 159 35.73 -14.39 52.21
CA ALA A 159 34.51 -15.19 52.14
C ALA A 159 34.61 -16.33 51.12
N LEU A 160 35.15 -16.06 49.92
CA LEU A 160 35.32 -17.11 48.90
C LEU A 160 36.27 -18.23 49.33
N ALA A 161 37.29 -17.91 50.13
CA ALA A 161 38.19 -18.92 50.68
C ALA A 161 37.45 -19.92 51.59
N THR A 162 36.35 -19.52 52.24
CA THR A 162 35.56 -20.41 53.11
C THR A 162 34.83 -21.52 52.35
N PHE A 163 34.49 -21.29 51.08
CA PHE A 163 33.81 -22.29 50.25
C PHE A 163 34.76 -23.33 49.65
N GLY A 164 36.09 -23.11 49.74
CA GLY A 164 37.08 -24.05 49.19
C GLY A 164 36.94 -24.30 47.69
N GLY A 165 36.34 -23.36 46.94
CA GLY A 165 36.04 -23.51 45.51
C GLY A 165 34.70 -24.20 45.21
N GLY A 166 33.91 -24.56 46.24
CA GLY A 166 32.55 -25.05 46.08
C GLY A 166 31.50 -23.93 45.91
N PRO A 167 30.24 -24.29 45.62
CA PRO A 167 29.13 -23.35 45.52
C PRO A 167 28.85 -22.68 46.88
N GLY A 168 28.34 -21.45 46.84
CA GLY A 168 28.03 -20.69 48.05
C GLY A 168 27.35 -19.36 47.75
N VAL A 169 26.81 -18.73 48.79
CA VAL A 169 26.19 -17.40 48.69
C VAL A 169 26.96 -16.42 49.55
N VAL A 170 27.41 -15.32 48.96
CA VAL A 170 28.06 -14.23 49.68
C VAL A 170 27.11 -13.04 49.79
N TYR A 171 26.72 -12.70 51.01
CA TYR A 171 25.94 -11.51 51.30
C TYR A 171 26.88 -10.31 51.52
N LEU A 172 26.62 -9.21 50.82
CA LEU A 172 27.39 -7.98 50.91
C LEU A 172 26.53 -6.91 51.58
N ALA A 173 27.07 -6.23 52.58
CA ALA A 173 26.42 -5.06 53.16
C ALA A 173 26.53 -3.83 52.23
N PRO A 174 25.95 -2.68 52.61
CA PRO A 174 26.27 -1.39 52.00
C PRO A 174 27.78 -1.11 52.00
N GLY A 175 28.30 -0.65 50.87
CA GLY A 175 29.69 -0.25 50.71
C GLY A 175 30.28 -0.55 49.34
N ASP A 176 31.53 -0.11 49.18
CA ASP A 176 32.33 -0.32 47.99
C ASP A 176 33.26 -1.52 48.19
N TYR A 177 33.25 -2.42 47.23
CA TYR A 177 34.06 -3.63 47.23
C TYR A 177 34.92 -3.67 45.99
N ALA A 178 36.21 -3.97 46.16
CA ALA A 178 37.05 -4.36 45.04
C ALA A 178 36.47 -5.67 44.47
N GLY A 179 36.08 -5.65 43.20
CA GLY A 179 35.63 -6.85 42.52
C GLY A 179 36.78 -7.82 42.20
N LEU A 180 36.38 -8.98 41.70
CA LEU A 180 37.17 -10.21 41.72
C LEU A 180 36.57 -11.25 40.77
N ARG A 181 37.28 -12.36 40.61
CA ARG A 181 36.79 -13.53 39.87
C ARG A 181 35.96 -14.43 40.79
N LEU A 182 34.69 -14.64 40.45
CA LEU A 182 33.85 -15.59 41.18
C LEU A 182 34.24 -17.04 40.88
N PRO A 183 34.35 -17.90 41.90
CA PRO A 183 34.40 -19.35 41.73
C PRO A 183 33.08 -19.90 41.19
N ASP A 184 33.13 -21.14 40.72
CA ASP A 184 31.98 -21.85 40.17
C ASP A 184 30.91 -22.06 41.24
N GLY A 185 29.64 -21.83 40.88
CA GLY A 185 28.53 -22.05 41.80
C GLY A 185 28.33 -20.94 42.85
N VAL A 186 29.12 -19.86 42.81
CA VAL A 186 29.02 -18.78 43.80
C VAL A 186 28.09 -17.67 43.32
N SER A 187 27.22 -17.22 44.23
CA SER A 187 26.35 -16.06 44.03
C SER A 187 26.72 -14.91 44.98
N LEU A 188 26.62 -13.67 44.50
CA LEU A 188 26.76 -12.46 45.29
C LEU A 188 25.40 -11.79 45.46
N VAL A 189 25.07 -11.44 46.71
CA VAL A 189 23.81 -10.79 47.08
C VAL A 189 24.15 -9.50 47.80
N GLY A 190 24.06 -8.38 47.10
CA GLY A 190 24.19 -7.06 47.68
C GLY A 190 22.93 -6.63 48.41
N HIS A 191 23.04 -5.57 49.20
CA HIS A 191 21.90 -4.99 49.90
C HIS A 191 20.86 -4.46 48.91
N CYS A 192 21.31 -3.61 47.98
CA CYS A 192 20.58 -3.10 46.83
C CYS A 192 21.57 -2.40 45.89
N ALA A 193 21.19 -2.11 44.64
CA ALA A 193 22.12 -1.50 43.69
C ALA A 193 22.53 -0.07 44.10
N ALA A 194 21.71 0.66 44.86
CA ALA A 194 22.05 2.00 45.34
C ALA A 194 23.32 2.04 46.22
N ASP A 195 23.45 1.03 47.10
CA ASP A 195 24.34 1.07 48.26
C ASP A 195 25.46 0.03 48.23
N THR A 196 25.31 -1.07 47.49
CA THR A 196 26.37 -2.08 47.32
C THR A 196 27.00 -1.95 45.95
N ARG A 197 28.30 -1.66 45.89
CA ARG A 197 29.02 -1.41 44.63
C ARG A 197 30.25 -2.31 44.50
N LEU A 198 30.38 -2.96 43.34
CA LEU A 198 31.60 -3.66 42.93
C LEU A 198 32.38 -2.73 41.99
N VAL A 199 33.52 -2.21 42.48
CA VAL A 199 34.31 -1.17 41.81
C VAL A 199 35.58 -1.75 41.21
N ALA A 200 35.78 -1.58 39.89
CA ALA A 200 36.94 -2.08 39.14
C ALA A 200 37.93 -1.02 38.66
N ASP A 201 39.21 -1.22 38.99
CA ASP A 201 40.37 -0.53 38.38
C ASP A 201 40.96 -1.32 37.19
N GLY A 202 40.10 -1.95 36.38
CA GLY A 202 40.46 -2.81 35.26
C GLY A 202 39.40 -3.88 35.04
N GLY A 203 39.11 -4.24 33.78
CA GLY A 203 37.92 -5.02 33.42
C GLY A 203 37.67 -6.27 34.27
N TYR A 204 36.46 -6.40 34.84
CA TYR A 204 36.07 -7.64 35.51
C TYR A 204 35.82 -8.75 34.50
N ALA A 205 36.13 -9.97 34.90
CA ALA A 205 35.59 -11.15 34.29
C ALA A 205 35.02 -12.00 35.41
N LEU A 206 33.70 -12.04 35.52
CA LEU A 206 32.96 -13.04 36.27
C LEU A 206 33.08 -14.41 35.58
N ASN A 207 34.32 -14.87 35.40
CA ASN A 207 34.65 -16.13 34.73
C ASN A 207 34.15 -17.31 35.56
N GLN A 208 32.89 -17.65 35.37
CA GLN A 208 32.38 -18.96 35.65
C GLN A 208 33.05 -19.98 34.72
N GLN A 209 33.54 -21.09 35.27
CA GLN A 209 34.00 -22.22 34.49
C GLN A 209 32.84 -23.15 34.12
N GLU A 210 33.15 -24.14 33.30
CA GLU A 210 32.27 -25.18 32.82
C GLU A 210 31.41 -25.82 33.93
N GLY A 211 30.08 -25.78 33.77
CA GLY A 211 29.07 -26.35 34.65
C GLY A 211 28.55 -25.41 35.75
N ALA A 212 29.11 -24.21 35.91
CA ALA A 212 28.75 -23.32 37.00
C ALA A 212 27.42 -22.61 36.79
N VAL A 213 26.67 -22.45 37.88
CA VAL A 213 25.48 -21.60 37.98
C VAL A 213 25.73 -20.59 39.09
N GLY A 214 25.61 -19.31 38.78
CA GLY A 214 25.75 -18.29 39.83
C GLY A 214 24.97 -17.04 39.47
N ALA A 215 24.92 -16.13 40.42
CA ALA A 215 24.11 -14.95 40.27
C ALA A 215 24.66 -13.72 40.98
N LEU A 216 24.23 -12.56 40.49
CA LEU A 216 24.42 -11.26 41.12
C LEU A 216 23.03 -10.71 41.43
N VAL A 217 22.80 -10.32 42.68
CA VAL A 217 21.52 -9.80 43.13
C VAL A 217 21.72 -8.48 43.83
N GLY A 218 20.93 -7.46 43.48
CA GLY A 218 20.82 -6.22 44.26
C GLY A 218 22.16 -5.50 44.47
N LEU A 219 22.92 -5.27 43.40
CA LEU A 219 24.22 -4.57 43.49
C LEU A 219 24.51 -3.79 42.20
N THR A 220 25.45 -2.83 42.29
CA THR A 220 25.94 -2.09 41.12
C THR A 220 27.34 -2.55 40.73
N LEU A 221 27.57 -2.75 39.43
CA LEU A 221 28.89 -2.89 38.82
C LEU A 221 29.36 -1.51 38.33
N VAL A 222 30.49 -1.00 38.84
CA VAL A 222 31.01 0.34 38.55
C VAL A 222 32.42 0.28 37.96
N GLY A 223 32.69 1.16 36.99
CA GLY A 223 33.99 1.32 36.35
C GLY A 223 34.16 0.39 35.16
N GLY A 224 35.40 0.02 34.79
CA GLY A 224 35.64 -0.90 33.66
C GLY A 224 35.07 -2.32 33.83
N ALA A 225 34.36 -2.59 34.93
CA ALA A 225 33.67 -3.82 35.28
C ALA A 225 32.76 -4.33 34.15
N GLN A 226 33.06 -5.51 33.59
CA GLN A 226 32.16 -6.21 32.67
C GLN A 226 31.76 -7.57 33.26
N ALA A 227 30.54 -8.03 32.99
CA ALA A 227 30.12 -9.37 33.37
C ALA A 227 30.43 -10.34 32.22
N THR A 228 31.54 -11.09 32.33
CA THR A 228 31.93 -12.08 31.31
C THR A 228 31.52 -13.49 31.70
N VAL A 229 30.69 -14.16 30.91
CA VAL A 229 30.37 -15.58 31.06
C VAL A 229 31.19 -16.38 30.05
N ARG A 230 31.94 -17.38 30.55
CA ARG A 230 32.70 -18.34 29.74
C ARG A 230 32.07 -19.72 29.87
N THR A 231 31.82 -20.37 28.75
CA THR A 231 30.96 -21.56 28.69
C THR A 231 31.59 -22.87 29.15
N PRO A 232 30.73 -23.85 29.49
CA PRO A 232 29.27 -23.73 29.69
C PRO A 232 28.93 -23.21 31.09
N ALA A 233 28.34 -22.03 31.23
CA ALA A 233 27.99 -21.44 32.53
C ALA A 233 26.71 -20.60 32.45
N THR A 234 25.99 -20.48 33.57
CA THR A 234 24.76 -19.68 33.67
C THR A 234 24.94 -18.56 34.69
N LEU A 235 24.75 -17.31 34.24
CA LEU A 235 24.77 -16.13 35.09
C LEU A 235 23.40 -15.46 35.11
N THR A 236 22.84 -15.28 36.30
CA THR A 236 21.64 -14.45 36.48
C THR A 236 21.98 -13.13 37.16
N LEU A 237 21.50 -12.03 36.61
CA LEU A 237 21.58 -10.69 37.16
C LEU A 237 20.16 -10.29 37.56
N HIS A 238 19.92 -10.01 38.84
CA HIS A 238 18.60 -9.63 39.34
C HIS A 238 18.68 -8.33 40.15
N GLY A 239 17.99 -7.27 39.71
CA GLY A 239 18.06 -5.97 40.38
C GLY A 239 19.48 -5.38 40.32
N VAL A 240 20.23 -5.70 39.27
CA VAL A 240 21.63 -5.28 39.11
C VAL A 240 21.69 -4.07 38.19
N LEU A 241 22.56 -3.11 38.54
CA LEU A 241 22.88 -1.96 37.70
C LEU A 241 24.32 -2.08 37.19
N VAL A 242 24.53 -1.98 35.88
CA VAL A 242 25.87 -1.98 35.26
C VAL A 242 26.16 -0.60 34.69
N ARG A 243 27.23 0.07 35.17
CA ARG A 243 27.61 1.42 34.73
C ARG A 243 29.11 1.60 34.53
N GLY A 244 29.47 2.40 33.53
CA GLY A 244 30.87 2.81 33.28
C GLY A 244 31.75 1.76 32.63
N ALA A 245 31.21 0.59 32.27
CA ALA A 245 31.93 -0.49 31.61
C ALA A 245 32.23 -0.15 30.14
N ALA A 246 33.25 -0.78 29.55
CA ALA A 246 33.46 -0.71 28.09
C ALA A 246 32.48 -1.65 27.35
N GLN A 247 32.15 -2.78 27.96
CA GLN A 247 31.09 -3.70 27.55
C GLN A 247 30.31 -4.11 28.81
N GLY A 248 28.98 -4.17 28.76
CA GLY A 248 28.17 -4.48 29.94
C GLY A 248 28.27 -5.96 30.31
N VAL A 249 27.79 -6.82 29.41
CA VAL A 249 27.85 -8.28 29.53
C VAL A 249 28.49 -8.89 28.30
N VAL A 250 29.38 -9.86 28.50
CA VAL A 250 30.03 -10.60 27.42
C VAL A 250 29.78 -12.08 27.62
N LEU A 251 29.03 -12.71 26.71
CA LEU A 251 28.83 -14.15 26.67
C LEU A 251 29.76 -14.76 25.61
N SER A 252 30.72 -15.57 26.05
CA SER A 252 31.75 -16.16 25.17
C SER A 252 31.80 -17.69 25.29
N GLY A 253 31.78 -18.37 24.14
CA GLY A 253 31.81 -19.83 23.99
C GLY A 253 30.44 -20.43 23.69
N SER A 254 30.34 -21.76 23.53
CA SER A 254 29.11 -22.48 23.15
C SER A 254 28.40 -23.07 24.37
N ARG A 255 27.12 -22.75 24.58
CA ARG A 255 26.22 -23.21 25.70
C ARG A 255 26.24 -22.41 27.01
N GLY A 256 26.60 -21.12 26.98
CA GLY A 256 26.42 -20.28 28.15
C GLY A 256 25.05 -19.62 28.14
N ALA A 257 24.56 -19.24 29.31
CA ALA A 257 23.30 -18.56 29.48
C ALA A 257 23.50 -17.30 30.35
N VAL A 258 22.92 -16.18 29.91
CA VAL A 258 22.82 -14.95 30.70
C VAL A 258 21.35 -14.61 30.84
N ARG A 259 20.90 -14.36 32.07
CA ARG A 259 19.54 -13.88 32.35
C ARG A 259 19.60 -12.58 33.11
N LEU A 260 18.93 -11.54 32.62
CA LEU A 260 18.73 -10.26 33.28
C LEU A 260 17.27 -10.18 33.71
N VAL A 261 17.03 -9.97 35.01
CA VAL A 261 15.71 -9.78 35.59
C VAL A 261 15.72 -8.44 36.34
N GLU A 262 14.83 -7.52 35.97
CA GLU A 262 14.74 -6.20 36.63
C GLU A 262 16.09 -5.50 36.76
N SER A 263 16.96 -5.71 35.77
CA SER A 263 18.33 -5.23 35.77
C SER A 263 18.50 -4.19 34.68
N VAL A 264 19.46 -3.28 34.89
CA VAL A 264 19.75 -2.19 33.97
C VAL A 264 21.22 -2.21 33.58
N ILE A 265 21.47 -2.17 32.28
CA ILE A 265 22.77 -1.80 31.72
C ILE A 265 22.64 -0.36 31.24
N ASP A 266 23.39 0.54 31.87
CA ASP A 266 23.36 1.98 31.59
C ASP A 266 24.74 2.48 31.16
N GLY A 267 24.81 2.95 29.92
CA GLY A 267 26.01 3.56 29.33
C GLY A 267 26.17 5.06 29.56
N GLU A 268 25.20 5.73 30.21
CA GLU A 268 25.33 7.15 30.53
C GLU A 268 26.57 7.42 31.41
N GLY A 269 27.45 8.30 30.94
CA GLY A 269 28.66 8.72 31.66
C GLY A 269 29.93 7.91 31.41
N GLY A 270 29.97 7.00 30.43
CA GLY A 270 31.11 6.11 30.21
C GLY A 270 31.47 5.77 28.76
N ALA A 271 32.47 4.89 28.62
CA ALA A 271 32.98 4.35 27.35
C ALA A 271 32.23 3.09 26.89
N LEU A 272 30.97 2.88 27.32
CA LEU A 272 30.19 1.67 27.03
C LEU A 272 29.90 1.58 25.54
N VAL A 273 30.69 0.76 24.86
CA VAL A 273 30.57 0.50 23.43
C VAL A 273 29.32 -0.32 23.19
N ASP A 274 29.23 -1.48 23.85
CA ASP A 274 28.12 -2.42 23.69
C ASP A 274 27.50 -2.79 25.05
N GLY A 275 26.17 -2.89 25.08
CA GLY A 275 25.46 -3.38 26.27
C GLY A 275 25.74 -4.86 26.52
N ILE A 276 25.37 -5.72 25.56
CA ILE A 276 25.61 -7.16 25.60
C ILE A 276 26.27 -7.61 24.29
N VAL A 277 27.35 -8.40 24.41
CA VAL A 277 27.99 -9.10 23.28
C VAL A 277 27.91 -10.60 23.51
N ALA A 278 27.28 -11.33 22.61
CA ALA A 278 27.00 -12.76 22.77
C ALA A 278 27.46 -13.60 21.59
N GLY A 279 28.26 -14.63 21.88
CA GLY A 279 28.47 -15.78 20.99
C GLY A 279 27.39 -16.86 21.19
N PRO A 280 27.63 -18.09 20.71
CA PRO A 280 26.62 -19.15 20.75
C PRO A 280 26.13 -19.52 22.17
N GLY A 281 24.86 -19.30 22.46
CA GLY A 281 24.33 -19.51 23.80
C GLY A 281 22.93 -18.95 23.96
N GLN A 282 22.57 -18.55 25.18
CA GLN A 282 21.27 -18.02 25.53
C GLN A 282 21.39 -16.68 26.26
N VAL A 283 20.58 -15.71 25.87
CA VAL A 283 20.45 -14.42 26.55
C VAL A 283 18.96 -14.16 26.79
N ALA A 284 18.56 -13.90 28.03
CA ALA A 284 17.18 -13.58 28.39
C ALA A 284 17.13 -12.24 29.13
N LEU A 285 16.26 -11.33 28.70
CA LEU A 285 15.98 -10.05 29.33
C LEU A 285 14.51 -10.02 29.75
N GLU A 286 14.26 -9.94 31.05
CA GLU A 286 12.91 -9.90 31.63
C GLU A 286 12.74 -8.63 32.45
N ARG A 287 11.79 -7.79 32.06
CA ARG A 287 11.53 -6.49 32.70
C ARG A 287 12.83 -5.69 32.95
N SER A 288 13.74 -5.73 31.98
CA SER A 288 15.09 -5.20 32.11
C SER A 288 15.33 -4.06 31.12
N GLY A 289 16.38 -3.28 31.35
CA GLY A 289 16.73 -2.11 30.56
C GLY A 289 18.14 -2.19 30.00
N ILE A 290 18.32 -1.84 28.72
CA ILE A 290 19.62 -1.45 28.18
C ILE A 290 19.48 -0.05 27.59
N THR A 291 20.30 0.89 28.08
CA THR A 291 20.27 2.29 27.66
C THR A 291 21.66 2.91 27.59
N GLY A 292 21.80 4.01 26.84
CA GLY A 292 23.00 4.86 26.85
C GLY A 292 24.25 4.27 26.18
N THR A 293 24.14 3.19 25.40
CA THR A 293 25.30 2.55 24.74
C THR A 293 25.80 3.36 23.53
N GLN A 294 27.06 3.15 23.11
CA GLN A 294 27.66 3.91 22.01
C GLN A 294 27.52 3.26 20.62
N ASP A 295 27.65 1.94 20.48
CA ASP A 295 27.65 1.25 19.19
C ASP A 295 26.44 0.31 19.04
N GLY A 296 26.08 -0.44 20.09
CA GLY A 296 24.86 -1.27 20.10
C GLY A 296 24.39 -1.63 21.50
N ALA A 297 23.09 -1.95 21.65
CA ALA A 297 22.58 -2.45 22.93
C ALA A 297 22.83 -3.96 23.08
N LEU A 298 22.64 -4.72 22.01
CA LEU A 298 22.87 -6.16 21.97
C LEU A 298 23.43 -6.60 20.62
N LEU A 299 24.59 -7.25 20.62
CA LEU A 299 25.20 -7.91 19.46
C LEU A 299 25.28 -9.41 19.70
N ALA A 300 24.73 -10.23 18.80
CA ALA A 300 24.66 -11.68 18.97
C ALA A 300 24.98 -12.48 17.70
N VAL A 301 25.73 -13.57 17.88
CA VAL A 301 26.17 -14.46 16.80
C VAL A 301 25.90 -15.92 17.21
N GLY A 302 25.01 -16.60 16.49
CA GLY A 302 24.60 -17.97 16.81
C GLY A 302 23.91 -18.13 18.18
N THR A 303 23.41 -17.03 18.76
CA THR A 303 22.78 -16.97 20.09
C THR A 303 21.26 -17.06 19.99
N THR A 304 20.61 -17.66 20.98
CA THR A 304 19.16 -17.50 21.21
C THR A 304 18.93 -16.38 22.21
N ILE A 305 18.10 -15.41 21.85
CA ILE A 305 17.84 -14.20 22.63
C ILE A 305 16.33 -14.09 22.87
N GLU A 306 15.94 -13.87 24.12
CA GLU A 306 14.57 -13.59 24.52
C GLU A 306 14.51 -12.24 25.24
N VAL A 307 13.61 -11.34 24.82
CA VAL A 307 13.42 -10.03 25.42
C VAL A 307 11.95 -9.82 25.71
N THR A 308 11.57 -9.77 26.99
CA THR A 308 10.17 -9.71 27.42
C THR A 308 9.95 -8.57 28.41
N GLY A 309 8.91 -7.75 28.20
CA GLY A 309 8.56 -6.66 29.13
C GLY A 309 9.65 -5.61 29.30
N SER A 310 10.59 -5.52 28.35
CA SER A 310 11.88 -4.84 28.55
C SER A 310 12.00 -3.58 27.68
N PHE A 311 13.01 -2.77 27.99
CA PHE A 311 13.39 -1.61 27.20
C PHE A 311 14.79 -1.78 26.64
N VAL A 312 14.95 -1.59 25.33
CA VAL A 312 16.26 -1.58 24.67
C VAL A 312 16.35 -0.32 23.83
N GLY A 313 17.22 0.62 24.19
CA GLY A 313 17.21 1.91 23.54
C GLY A 313 18.32 2.86 23.93
N GLY A 314 18.14 4.14 23.59
CA GLY A 314 19.05 5.21 24.01
C GLY A 314 20.49 5.07 23.48
N VAL A 315 20.69 4.43 22.32
CA VAL A 315 22.02 4.27 21.72
C VAL A 315 22.48 5.64 21.23
N VAL A 316 23.43 6.25 21.94
CA VAL A 316 23.88 7.62 21.70
C VAL A 316 24.70 7.71 20.40
N GLY A 317 25.29 6.60 19.96
CA GLY A 317 25.78 6.37 18.61
C GLY A 317 27.03 7.16 18.23
N ARG A 318 28.13 6.47 17.88
CA ARG A 318 29.07 7.04 16.90
C ARG A 318 28.40 7.01 15.51
N PRO A 319 28.81 7.86 14.56
CA PRO A 319 28.03 8.07 13.34
C PRO A 319 27.94 6.86 12.37
N ARG A 320 28.57 5.71 12.66
CA ARG A 320 28.69 4.59 11.70
C ARG A 320 28.15 3.24 12.19
N VAL A 321 27.86 3.08 13.49
CA VAL A 321 27.32 1.85 14.09
C VAL A 321 26.37 2.31 15.19
N GLY A 322 25.13 1.81 15.21
CA GLY A 322 24.12 2.32 16.14
C GLY A 322 22.82 1.54 16.17
N ASP A 323 22.84 0.27 15.78
CA ASP A 323 21.65 -0.59 15.85
C ASP A 323 21.39 -0.99 17.32
N ALA A 324 20.14 -1.06 17.75
CA ALA A 324 19.84 -1.50 19.11
C ALA A 324 20.16 -2.99 19.29
N ILE A 325 19.63 -3.85 18.41
CA ILE A 325 19.88 -5.29 18.42
C ILE A 325 20.40 -5.74 17.06
N GLN A 326 21.59 -6.35 17.03
CA GLN A 326 22.16 -6.99 15.84
C GLN A 326 22.27 -8.49 16.06
N ILE A 327 21.75 -9.28 15.11
CA ILE A 327 21.86 -10.74 15.15
C ILE A 327 22.43 -11.28 13.83
N ALA A 328 23.28 -12.31 13.92
CA ALA A 328 23.93 -12.96 12.78
C ALA A 328 24.17 -14.45 12.98
N ASP A 329 24.52 -15.13 11.88
CA ASP A 329 25.04 -16.50 11.84
C ASP A 329 24.21 -17.54 12.62
N GLY A 330 22.92 -17.65 12.28
CA GLY A 330 22.01 -18.62 12.92
C GLY A 330 21.50 -18.19 14.29
N ALA A 331 21.61 -16.90 14.62
CA ALA A 331 21.02 -16.36 15.83
C ALA A 331 19.49 -16.31 15.73
N HIS A 332 18.82 -16.51 16.87
CA HIS A 332 17.38 -16.47 17.03
C HIS A 332 17.01 -15.38 18.03
N LEU A 333 16.15 -14.44 17.65
CA LEU A 333 15.66 -13.37 18.52
C LEU A 333 14.15 -13.46 18.67
N THR A 334 13.67 -13.43 19.91
CA THR A 334 12.25 -13.21 20.23
C THR A 334 12.13 -11.97 21.11
N VAL A 335 11.29 -11.03 20.72
CA VAL A 335 10.98 -9.83 21.50
C VAL A 335 9.47 -9.76 21.70
N ALA A 336 9.03 -9.71 22.96
CA ALA A 336 7.62 -9.68 23.33
C ALA A 336 7.31 -8.55 24.32
N ASP A 337 6.19 -7.87 24.13
CA ASP A 337 5.66 -6.88 25.09
C ASP A 337 6.71 -5.85 25.54
N SER A 338 7.55 -5.39 24.61
CA SER A 338 8.75 -4.60 24.88
C SER A 338 8.79 -3.31 24.04
N VAL A 339 9.72 -2.41 24.39
CA VAL A 339 9.93 -1.14 23.68
C VAL A 339 11.37 -1.06 23.18
N LEU A 340 11.51 -0.78 21.88
CA LEU A 340 12.78 -0.50 21.22
C LEU A 340 12.77 0.97 20.76
N ALA A 341 13.62 1.83 21.32
CA ALA A 341 13.52 3.28 21.04
C ALA A 341 14.84 4.04 21.10
N GLY A 342 14.96 5.12 20.31
CA GLY A 342 16.03 6.12 20.50
C GLY A 342 17.43 5.65 20.12
N TYR A 343 17.56 4.86 19.05
CA TYR A 343 18.83 4.39 18.47
C TYR A 343 19.16 5.13 17.16
N ARG A 344 20.38 5.02 16.62
CA ARG A 344 20.80 5.74 15.38
C ARG A 344 20.74 4.89 14.11
N GLY A 345 20.68 3.56 14.26
CA GLY A 345 20.54 2.60 13.17
C GLY A 345 19.16 1.97 13.15
N ALA A 346 19.10 0.64 13.08
CA ALA A 346 17.91 -0.18 13.21
C ALA A 346 17.66 -0.66 14.65
N ALA A 347 16.40 -0.84 15.04
CA ALA A 347 16.05 -1.45 16.33
C ALA A 347 16.50 -2.90 16.33
N VAL A 348 16.23 -3.57 15.21
CA VAL A 348 16.66 -4.93 14.95
C VAL A 348 17.25 -4.99 13.56
N HIS A 349 18.49 -5.45 13.48
CA HIS A 349 19.18 -5.75 12.24
C HIS A 349 19.51 -7.25 12.22
N VAL A 350 18.75 -7.99 11.41
CA VAL A 350 19.03 -9.39 11.11
C VAL A 350 20.00 -9.41 9.93
N LEU A 351 21.29 -9.62 10.23
CA LEU A 351 22.35 -9.56 9.23
C LEU A 351 22.21 -10.69 8.21
N ALA A 352 22.80 -10.48 7.03
CA ALA A 352 22.82 -11.49 5.98
C ALA A 352 23.50 -12.77 6.47
N ALA A 353 22.90 -13.92 6.16
CA ALA A 353 23.56 -15.20 6.38
C ALA A 353 24.75 -15.30 5.43
N GLY A 354 25.96 -15.50 5.97
CA GLY A 354 27.10 -15.84 5.13
C GLY A 354 26.83 -17.13 4.35
N GLU A 355 27.42 -17.29 3.17
CA GLU A 355 27.23 -18.47 2.33
C GLU A 355 27.47 -19.78 3.13
N GLY A 356 26.51 -20.70 3.09
CA GLY A 356 26.54 -21.96 3.85
C GLY A 356 26.27 -21.85 5.35
N ARG A 357 25.91 -20.68 5.88
CA ARG A 357 25.53 -20.50 7.29
C ARG A 357 24.02 -20.65 7.49
N ALA A 358 23.64 -21.02 8.71
CA ALA A 358 22.23 -21.09 9.09
C ALA A 358 21.60 -19.68 9.04
N PRO A 359 20.34 -19.57 8.58
CA PRO A 359 19.62 -18.30 8.52
C PRO A 359 19.40 -17.75 9.93
N SER A 360 19.53 -16.43 10.10
CA SER A 360 19.15 -15.78 11.36
C SER A 360 17.66 -15.42 11.32
N VAL A 361 16.99 -15.54 12.46
CA VAL A 361 15.53 -15.36 12.55
C VAL A 361 15.17 -14.44 13.72
N ALA A 362 14.34 -13.44 13.47
CA ALA A 362 13.77 -12.58 14.49
C ALA A 362 12.23 -12.65 14.50
N ALA A 363 11.64 -12.67 15.68
CA ALA A 363 10.20 -12.58 15.90
C ALA A 363 9.88 -11.49 16.92
N LEU A 364 9.05 -10.52 16.54
CA LEU A 364 8.60 -9.41 17.36
C LEU A 364 7.08 -9.52 17.53
N ASP A 365 6.61 -9.53 18.78
CA ASP A 365 5.20 -9.65 19.14
C ASP A 365 4.83 -8.58 20.17
N ARG A 366 3.85 -7.72 19.85
CA ARG A 366 3.43 -6.63 20.74
C ARG A 366 4.58 -5.71 21.16
N VAL A 367 5.38 -5.31 20.18
CA VAL A 367 6.54 -4.43 20.38
C VAL A 367 6.23 -3.02 19.87
N VAL A 368 6.74 -2.00 20.55
CA VAL A 368 6.78 -0.63 20.02
C VAL A 368 8.20 -0.33 19.57
N VAL A 369 8.36 0.04 18.30
CA VAL A 369 9.63 0.41 17.67
C VAL A 369 9.54 1.86 17.22
N ARG A 370 10.35 2.76 17.81
CA ARG A 370 10.17 4.20 17.55
C ARG A 370 11.43 5.04 17.57
N GLN A 371 11.31 6.19 16.89
CA GLN A 371 12.20 7.35 17.01
C GLN A 371 13.69 7.00 16.84
N THR A 372 14.03 6.28 15.78
CA THR A 372 15.44 6.21 15.40
C THR A 372 15.88 7.59 14.94
N ARG A 373 17.01 8.05 15.47
CA ARG A 373 17.58 9.36 15.12
C ARG A 373 18.27 9.21 13.77
N PRO A 374 18.07 10.13 12.81
CA PRO A 374 18.81 10.10 11.57
C PRO A 374 20.32 9.98 11.83
N GLY A 375 20.94 9.01 11.17
CA GLY A 375 22.38 8.85 11.17
C GLY A 375 23.00 9.83 10.17
N PRO A 376 24.34 9.93 10.06
CA PRO A 376 24.95 10.59 8.91
C PRO A 376 24.86 9.74 7.63
N SER A 377 24.44 8.47 7.72
CA SER A 377 24.39 7.53 6.60
C SER A 377 22.98 7.00 6.41
N VAL A 378 22.45 7.23 5.22
CA VAL A 378 21.13 6.77 4.73
C VAL A 378 20.95 5.26 4.86
N ALA A 379 22.04 4.49 4.72
CA ALA A 379 21.99 3.03 4.67
C ALA A 379 21.64 2.33 5.99
N GLY A 380 21.62 3.05 7.12
CA GLY A 380 21.29 2.48 8.45
C GLY A 380 19.95 2.94 9.02
N GLU A 381 19.23 3.80 8.32
CA GLU A 381 18.03 4.48 8.82
C GLU A 381 16.81 3.60 8.57
N SER A 382 16.51 2.66 9.44
CA SER A 382 15.25 1.89 9.36
C SER A 382 14.78 1.50 10.75
N GLY A 383 13.48 1.22 10.93
CA GLY A 383 12.99 0.62 12.16
C GLY A 383 13.56 -0.79 12.32
N LEU A 384 13.25 -1.67 11.37
CA LEU A 384 13.68 -3.07 11.34
C LEU A 384 14.34 -3.39 9.99
N ARG A 385 15.41 -4.19 10.00
CA ARG A 385 16.15 -4.57 8.80
C ARG A 385 16.45 -6.06 8.74
N VAL A 386 16.25 -6.64 7.56
CA VAL A 386 16.56 -8.04 7.25
C VAL A 386 17.45 -8.12 6.03
N GLY A 387 18.60 -8.78 6.17
CA GLY A 387 19.53 -9.07 5.09
C GLY A 387 19.27 -10.41 4.39
N ALA A 388 20.06 -10.69 3.36
CA ALA A 388 19.96 -11.90 2.54
C ALA A 388 19.93 -13.20 3.38
N GLY A 389 19.07 -14.14 2.99
CA GLY A 389 18.90 -15.44 3.64
C GLY A 389 18.32 -15.41 5.06
N SER A 390 17.92 -14.25 5.58
CA SER A 390 17.42 -14.09 6.94
C SER A 390 15.92 -13.81 6.98
N ARG A 391 15.30 -14.00 8.15
CA ARG A 391 13.84 -13.87 8.32
C ARG A 391 13.43 -13.00 9.50
N LEU A 392 12.34 -12.26 9.32
CA LEU A 392 11.70 -11.45 10.36
C LEU A 392 10.19 -11.69 10.37
N THR A 393 9.62 -11.85 11.55
CA THR A 393 8.17 -11.83 11.76
C THR A 393 7.80 -10.72 12.75
N VAL A 394 6.79 -9.93 12.42
CA VAL A 394 6.29 -8.84 13.25
C VAL A 394 4.79 -9.00 13.43
N ARG A 395 4.31 -9.05 14.67
CA ARG A 395 2.90 -9.25 15.01
C ARG A 395 2.41 -8.26 16.04
N ASP A 396 1.18 -7.77 15.86
CA ASP A 396 0.47 -6.96 16.86
C ASP A 396 1.30 -5.78 17.40
N SER A 397 2.18 -5.22 16.56
CA SER A 397 3.25 -4.29 16.93
C SER A 397 3.04 -2.90 16.30
N ALA A 398 3.68 -1.89 16.87
CA ALA A 398 3.63 -0.51 16.38
C ALA A 398 5.02 -0.02 15.99
N LEU A 399 5.21 0.32 14.72
CA LEU A 399 6.45 0.90 14.21
C LEU A 399 6.15 2.34 13.80
N VAL A 400 6.69 3.29 14.56
CA VAL A 400 6.23 4.68 14.53
C VAL A 400 7.42 5.63 14.43
N ALA A 401 7.38 6.53 13.45
CA ALA A 401 8.36 7.61 13.30
C ALA A 401 9.82 7.13 13.26
N ASN A 402 10.07 6.03 12.55
CA ASN A 402 11.43 5.60 12.21
C ASN A 402 11.85 6.26 10.88
N PRO A 403 13.11 6.68 10.71
CA PRO A 403 13.58 7.32 9.50
C PRO A 403 13.66 6.33 8.36
N LEU A 404 13.43 6.84 7.15
CA LEU A 404 13.50 6.18 5.84
C LEU A 404 12.61 4.95 5.64
N SER A 405 12.61 3.94 6.50
CA SER A 405 11.67 2.82 6.42
C SER A 405 11.30 2.26 7.79
N GLN A 406 10.05 1.85 8.01
CA GLN A 406 9.71 1.12 9.25
C GLN A 406 10.28 -0.30 9.20
N VAL A 407 10.14 -0.97 8.05
CA VAL A 407 10.72 -2.31 7.80
C VAL A 407 11.39 -2.33 6.42
N ILE A 408 12.58 -2.92 6.33
CA ILE A 408 13.24 -3.21 5.07
C ILE A 408 13.71 -4.67 5.02
N ALA A 409 13.38 -5.37 3.94
CA ALA A 409 13.93 -6.68 3.59
C ALA A 409 14.75 -6.52 2.30
N SER A 410 16.06 -6.79 2.37
CA SER A 410 16.98 -6.53 1.26
C SER A 410 17.97 -7.67 1.02
N GLY A 411 18.03 -8.13 -0.22
CA GLY A 411 18.88 -9.25 -0.65
C GLY A 411 18.09 -10.52 -0.94
N GLU A 412 18.72 -11.43 -1.67
CA GLU A 412 18.15 -12.75 -2.00
C GLU A 412 17.74 -13.51 -0.74
N ASP A 413 16.55 -14.11 -0.77
CA ASP A 413 15.94 -14.85 0.34
C ASP A 413 15.74 -14.07 1.65
N ALA A 414 15.92 -12.74 1.65
CA ALA A 414 15.55 -11.90 2.79
C ALA A 414 14.01 -11.84 2.88
N GLU A 415 13.43 -12.24 4.00
CA GLU A 415 11.97 -12.32 4.16
C GLU A 415 11.48 -11.58 5.41
N ALA A 416 10.44 -10.76 5.26
CA ALA A 416 9.71 -10.19 6.38
C ALA A 416 8.20 -10.45 6.26
N ALA A 417 7.59 -10.98 7.33
CA ALA A 417 6.15 -11.14 7.47
C ALA A 417 5.64 -10.18 8.55
N ILE A 418 4.68 -9.34 8.20
CA ILE A 418 4.11 -8.30 9.08
C ILE A 418 2.61 -8.55 9.17
N GLU A 419 2.12 -8.85 10.37
CA GLU A 419 0.71 -9.19 10.61
C GLU A 419 0.12 -8.27 11.68
N ARG A 420 -1.12 -7.81 11.49
CA ARG A 420 -1.90 -7.10 12.52
C ARG A 420 -1.15 -5.94 13.18
N SER A 421 -0.30 -5.26 12.42
CA SER A 421 0.64 -4.25 12.94
C SER A 421 0.40 -2.88 12.32
N LEU A 422 0.90 -1.83 12.98
CA LEU A 422 0.83 -0.44 12.54
C LEU A 422 2.19 0.03 12.03
N LEU A 423 2.23 0.56 10.80
CA LEU A 423 3.40 1.15 10.15
C LEU A 423 3.14 2.65 9.90
N ARG A 424 3.56 3.50 10.83
CA ARG A 424 3.12 4.90 10.88
C ARG A 424 4.23 5.92 10.77
N GLY A 425 4.06 6.87 9.86
CA GLY A 425 4.78 8.14 9.87
C GLY A 425 6.28 8.00 9.75
N ALA A 426 6.77 7.16 8.83
CA ALA A 426 8.20 7.08 8.55
C ALA A 426 8.77 8.47 8.28
N VAL A 427 9.96 8.79 8.78
CA VAL A 427 10.51 10.14 8.64
C VAL A 427 11.35 10.20 7.38
N ALA A 428 11.06 11.13 6.48
CA ALA A 428 11.90 11.35 5.31
C ALA A 428 13.32 11.77 5.76
N SER A 429 14.34 11.27 5.08
CA SER A 429 15.71 11.74 5.24
C SER A 429 16.09 12.66 4.08
N VAL A 430 17.27 13.25 4.14
CA VAL A 430 17.78 14.11 3.05
C VAL A 430 17.95 13.38 1.71
N ALA A 431 17.96 12.05 1.73
CA ALA A 431 18.32 11.22 0.58
C ALA A 431 17.22 10.25 0.13
N ALA A 432 16.12 10.14 0.87
CA ALA A 432 15.02 9.28 0.50
C ALA A 432 13.73 9.65 1.26
N THR A 433 12.61 9.37 0.61
CA THR A 433 11.28 9.51 1.20
C THR A 433 11.02 8.39 2.21
N GLY A 434 10.30 8.69 3.30
CA GLY A 434 9.98 7.71 4.34
C GLY A 434 8.92 6.71 3.89
N VAL A 435 9.23 5.40 3.96
CA VAL A 435 8.35 4.30 3.54
C VAL A 435 7.86 3.50 4.76
N GLY A 436 6.64 2.95 4.72
CA GLY A 436 6.21 2.00 5.76
C GLY A 436 7.02 0.70 5.69
N ALA A 437 6.88 -0.09 4.62
CA ALA A 437 7.70 -1.29 4.39
C ALA A 437 8.30 -1.33 2.98
N LEU A 438 9.56 -1.76 2.86
CA LEU A 438 10.31 -1.80 1.59
C LEU A 438 10.93 -3.19 1.34
N ALA A 439 10.49 -3.86 0.27
CA ALA A 439 11.15 -5.02 -0.30
C ALA A 439 12.15 -4.56 -1.37
N ASP A 440 13.43 -4.89 -1.24
CA ASP A 440 14.50 -4.41 -2.13
C ASP A 440 15.45 -5.54 -2.55
N ARG A 441 16.04 -5.45 -3.75
CA ARG A 441 17.12 -6.35 -4.22
C ARG A 441 16.84 -7.84 -4.02
N GLY A 442 15.66 -8.29 -4.45
CA GLY A 442 15.21 -9.69 -4.31
C GLY A 442 14.61 -10.06 -2.96
N GLY A 443 14.55 -9.13 -2.00
CA GLY A 443 13.88 -9.34 -0.72
C GLY A 443 12.36 -9.48 -0.89
N ARG A 444 11.72 -10.16 0.06
CA ARG A 444 10.28 -10.43 0.07
C ARG A 444 9.64 -9.85 1.34
N ILE A 445 8.54 -9.12 1.18
CA ILE A 445 7.69 -8.69 2.30
C ILE A 445 6.26 -9.17 2.09
N VAL A 446 5.66 -9.74 3.14
CA VAL A 446 4.23 -10.07 3.22
C VAL A 446 3.60 -9.22 4.32
N VAL A 447 2.51 -8.53 4.00
CA VAL A 447 1.78 -7.63 4.90
C VAL A 447 0.32 -8.08 4.98
N THR A 448 -0.16 -8.46 6.16
CA THR A 448 -1.52 -8.99 6.34
C THR A 448 -2.23 -8.31 7.52
N ASP A 449 -3.47 -7.85 7.33
CA ASP A 449 -4.28 -7.20 8.37
C ASP A 449 -3.59 -5.99 9.04
N CYS A 450 -2.71 -5.29 8.31
CA CYS A 450 -1.92 -4.18 8.84
C CYS A 450 -2.52 -2.82 8.46
N GLU A 451 -2.02 -1.77 9.10
CA GLU A 451 -2.26 -0.40 8.68
C GLU A 451 -0.95 0.32 8.35
N ALA A 452 -0.84 0.86 7.13
CA ALA A 452 0.26 1.72 6.70
C ALA A 452 -0.25 3.16 6.55
N VAL A 453 0.16 4.05 7.45
CA VAL A 453 -0.47 5.36 7.60
C VAL A 453 0.52 6.53 7.67
N ALA A 454 0.21 7.60 6.94
CA ALA A 454 0.90 8.89 7.00
C ALA A 454 2.42 8.83 6.74
N ASN A 455 2.89 7.87 5.92
CA ASN A 455 4.29 7.83 5.51
C ASN A 455 4.50 8.84 4.36
N PRO A 456 5.51 9.74 4.44
CA PRO A 456 5.70 10.85 3.50
C PRO A 456 6.15 10.41 2.10
N GLY A 457 6.72 9.20 1.98
CA GLY A 457 6.96 8.48 0.74
C GLY A 457 5.80 7.54 0.41
N SER A 458 6.11 6.28 0.17
CA SER A 458 5.09 5.25 -0.03
C SER A 458 4.64 4.61 1.28
N GLY A 459 3.38 4.16 1.36
CA GLY A 459 2.95 3.30 2.46
C GLY A 459 3.74 1.98 2.44
N LEU A 460 3.73 1.28 1.30
CA LEU A 460 4.46 0.04 1.07
C LEU A 460 5.16 0.09 -0.30
N ALA A 461 6.30 -0.56 -0.46
CA ALA A 461 7.02 -0.56 -1.73
C ALA A 461 7.81 -1.85 -2.01
N ALA A 462 7.94 -2.18 -3.30
CA ALA A 462 8.87 -3.16 -3.83
C ALA A 462 9.72 -2.57 -4.97
N PHE A 463 11.05 -2.61 -4.80
CA PHE A 463 12.01 -2.08 -5.77
C PHE A 463 13.14 -3.07 -6.08
N ASN A 464 13.83 -2.86 -7.21
CA ASN A 464 15.02 -3.61 -7.62
C ASN A 464 14.81 -5.14 -7.58
N GLY A 465 13.71 -5.63 -8.14
CA GLY A 465 13.36 -7.06 -8.11
C GLY A 465 12.84 -7.58 -6.77
N GLY A 466 12.59 -6.71 -5.78
CA GLY A 466 11.90 -7.07 -4.54
C GLY A 466 10.46 -7.54 -4.79
N THR A 467 9.92 -8.34 -3.87
CA THR A 467 8.55 -8.89 -3.93
C THR A 467 7.71 -8.41 -2.75
N LEU A 468 6.51 -7.89 -3.01
CA LEU A 468 5.57 -7.43 -1.99
C LEU A 468 4.21 -8.13 -2.15
N ALA A 469 3.71 -8.74 -1.07
CA ALA A 469 2.34 -9.23 -0.98
C ALA A 469 1.59 -8.47 0.11
N VAL A 470 0.42 -7.91 -0.20
CA VAL A 470 -0.40 -7.14 0.74
C VAL A 470 -1.80 -7.72 0.76
N GLU A 471 -2.31 -8.05 1.94
CA GLU A 471 -3.62 -8.68 2.11
C GLU A 471 -4.40 -8.00 3.24
N ARG A 472 -5.68 -7.72 2.99
CA ARG A 472 -6.64 -7.23 4.00
C ARG A 472 -6.14 -6.05 4.84
N SER A 473 -5.36 -5.16 4.22
CA SER A 473 -4.67 -4.08 4.94
C SER A 473 -5.28 -2.72 4.61
N VAL A 474 -5.11 -1.76 5.51
CA VAL A 474 -5.54 -0.36 5.33
C VAL A 474 -4.31 0.50 5.00
N ILE A 475 -4.36 1.22 3.88
CA ILE A 475 -3.27 2.07 3.40
C ILE A 475 -3.79 3.50 3.29
N ARG A 476 -3.41 4.36 4.25
CA ARG A 476 -4.02 5.68 4.43
C ARG A 476 -3.05 6.85 4.46
N GLY A 477 -3.39 7.94 3.77
CA GLY A 477 -2.72 9.23 3.98
C GLY A 477 -1.23 9.24 3.63
N ASN A 478 -0.76 8.29 2.82
CA ASN A 478 0.65 8.20 2.45
C ASN A 478 0.95 9.14 1.28
N GLY A 479 2.20 9.59 1.22
CA GLY A 479 2.73 10.58 0.30
C GLY A 479 2.89 11.96 0.92
N SER A 480 3.65 12.81 0.24
CA SER A 480 3.81 14.22 0.59
C SER A 480 3.77 15.06 -0.68
N GLU A 481 3.21 16.26 -0.57
CA GLU A 481 3.20 17.23 -1.68
C GLU A 481 4.57 17.88 -1.89
N ALA A 482 5.41 17.88 -0.84
CA ALA A 482 6.60 18.72 -0.73
C ALA A 482 7.84 18.20 -1.49
N LEU A 483 7.84 16.96 -1.99
CA LEU A 483 9.02 16.35 -2.58
C LEU A 483 8.98 16.41 -4.11
N GLY A 484 10.00 17.01 -4.70
CA GLY A 484 10.14 17.27 -6.14
C GLY A 484 10.21 15.99 -6.98
N PHE A 485 9.95 16.16 -8.29
CA PHE A 485 9.63 15.16 -9.32
C PHE A 485 10.54 13.92 -9.50
N ASN A 486 11.63 13.72 -8.76
CA ASN A 486 12.67 12.76 -9.14
C ASN A 486 12.71 11.42 -8.36
N GLU A 487 11.93 11.24 -7.30
CA GLU A 487 11.90 9.97 -6.55
C GLU A 487 10.44 9.58 -6.26
N ALA A 488 10.06 8.37 -6.66
CA ALA A 488 8.73 7.74 -6.58
C ALA A 488 7.69 8.49 -5.71
N PRO A 489 6.91 9.43 -6.29
CA PRO A 489 6.13 10.36 -5.50
C PRO A 489 4.86 9.70 -4.93
N GLY A 490 4.87 9.51 -3.59
CA GLY A 490 3.71 9.47 -2.70
C GLY A 490 2.55 8.56 -3.11
N ALA A 491 2.75 7.25 -3.04
CA ALA A 491 1.71 6.25 -3.27
C ALA A 491 1.33 5.49 -1.99
N GLY A 492 0.13 4.95 -1.93
CA GLY A 492 -0.19 3.93 -0.92
C GLY A 492 0.73 2.71 -1.06
N VAL A 493 0.78 2.14 -2.26
CA VAL A 493 1.68 1.02 -2.62
C VAL A 493 2.44 1.37 -3.90
N ALA A 494 3.75 1.09 -3.95
CA ALA A 494 4.59 1.37 -5.11
C ALA A 494 5.41 0.15 -5.59
N PHE A 495 5.53 0.01 -6.90
CA PHE A 495 6.39 -0.96 -7.57
C PHE A 495 7.31 -0.26 -8.58
N GLY A 496 8.57 -0.64 -8.65
CA GLY A 496 9.50 -0.08 -9.63
C GLY A 496 10.79 -0.88 -9.77
N GLN A 497 11.56 -0.61 -10.83
CA GLN A 497 12.85 -1.26 -11.10
C GLN A 497 12.73 -2.79 -11.06
N GLY A 498 11.70 -3.35 -11.70
CA GLY A 498 11.42 -4.79 -11.74
C GLY A 498 10.77 -5.36 -10.47
N GLY A 499 10.32 -4.52 -9.53
CA GLY A 499 9.60 -4.95 -8.33
C GLY A 499 8.28 -5.67 -8.66
N ARG A 500 8.00 -6.76 -7.94
CA ARG A 500 6.88 -7.68 -8.19
C ARG A 500 5.91 -7.71 -7.02
N GLY A 501 4.66 -8.12 -7.24
CA GLY A 501 3.76 -8.33 -6.12
C GLY A 501 2.29 -8.44 -6.42
N ARG A 502 1.53 -8.56 -5.32
CA ARG A 502 0.08 -8.64 -5.30
C ARG A 502 -0.48 -7.82 -4.13
N VAL A 503 -1.59 -7.15 -4.36
CA VAL A 503 -2.40 -6.48 -3.35
C VAL A 503 -3.81 -7.07 -3.40
N ALA A 504 -4.33 -7.59 -2.30
CA ALA A 504 -5.63 -8.23 -2.27
C ALA A 504 -6.48 -7.78 -1.06
N GLY A 505 -7.79 -7.62 -1.26
CA GLY A 505 -8.74 -7.37 -0.17
C GLY A 505 -8.47 -6.11 0.66
N SER A 506 -7.72 -5.15 0.12
CA SER A 506 -7.15 -4.02 0.89
C SER A 506 -7.88 -2.71 0.61
N VAL A 507 -7.82 -1.78 1.56
CA VAL A 507 -8.51 -0.49 1.48
C VAL A 507 -7.50 0.66 1.41
N PHE A 508 -7.64 1.53 0.42
CA PHE A 508 -6.81 2.70 0.18
C PHE A 508 -7.61 3.97 0.49
N LEU A 509 -7.08 4.82 1.36
CA LEU A 509 -7.78 6.01 1.86
C LEU A 509 -6.87 7.24 1.78
N ASP A 510 -7.37 8.36 1.30
CA ASP A 510 -6.72 9.67 1.47
C ASP A 510 -5.23 9.76 1.05
N ASN A 511 -4.72 8.85 0.20
CA ASN A 511 -3.32 8.89 -0.22
C ASN A 511 -3.09 10.12 -1.12
N VAL A 512 -2.01 10.87 -0.88
CA VAL A 512 -1.85 12.25 -1.36
C VAL A 512 -1.88 12.36 -2.89
N ARG A 513 -1.34 11.37 -3.60
CA ARG A 513 -1.32 11.35 -5.08
C ARG A 513 -1.85 10.06 -5.67
N ARG A 514 -1.44 8.92 -5.13
CA ARG A 514 -1.69 7.61 -5.75
C ARG A 514 -2.13 6.57 -4.73
N GLY A 515 -3.11 5.75 -5.06
CA GLY A 515 -3.35 4.51 -4.33
C GLY A 515 -2.24 3.50 -4.64
N VAL A 516 -2.15 3.07 -5.89
CA VAL A 516 -1.09 2.18 -6.41
C VAL A 516 -0.29 2.89 -7.51
N LEU A 517 1.03 2.76 -7.48
CA LEU A 517 1.96 3.27 -8.51
C LEU A 517 2.87 2.16 -9.03
N ILE A 518 2.95 1.99 -10.34
CA ILE A 518 3.91 1.11 -11.02
C ILE A 518 4.78 1.97 -11.93
N ILE A 519 6.05 2.15 -11.59
CA ILE A 519 6.99 2.97 -12.38
C ILE A 519 7.64 2.15 -13.49
N ASP A 520 8.08 0.95 -13.13
CA ASP A 520 8.82 0.02 -13.99
C ASP A 520 8.66 -1.38 -13.41
N GLY A 521 7.53 -2.02 -13.74
CA GLY A 521 7.21 -3.38 -13.30
C GLY A 521 7.96 -4.45 -14.10
N PRO A 522 7.91 -5.73 -13.65
CA PRO A 522 8.38 -6.85 -14.44
C PRO A 522 7.67 -6.91 -15.81
N SER A 523 8.43 -7.25 -16.86
CA SER A 523 7.86 -7.46 -18.19
C SER A 523 7.21 -8.84 -18.35
N ASP A 524 7.61 -9.80 -17.51
CA ASP A 524 7.22 -11.22 -17.58
C ASP A 524 5.99 -11.56 -16.72
N GLU A 525 5.58 -10.68 -15.81
CA GLU A 525 4.55 -10.94 -14.82
C GLU A 525 3.68 -9.69 -14.61
N ALA A 526 2.37 -9.85 -14.44
CA ALA A 526 1.50 -8.75 -14.07
C ALA A 526 1.48 -8.55 -12.55
N ILE A 527 1.56 -7.31 -12.10
CA ILE A 527 1.23 -6.95 -10.73
C ILE A 527 -0.28 -7.11 -10.58
N ALA A 528 -0.73 -7.86 -9.58
CA ALA A 528 -2.15 -8.12 -9.35
C ALA A 528 -2.70 -7.24 -8.23
N VAL A 529 -3.82 -6.55 -8.47
CA VAL A 529 -4.56 -5.77 -7.49
C VAL A 529 -6.00 -6.26 -7.49
N GLU A 530 -6.40 -6.97 -6.44
CA GLU A 530 -7.65 -7.74 -6.44
C GLU A 530 -8.51 -7.40 -5.24
N ASP A 531 -9.84 -7.34 -5.43
CA ASP A 531 -10.82 -7.13 -4.38
C ASP A 531 -10.49 -5.93 -3.48
N CYS A 532 -9.90 -4.88 -4.06
CA CYS A 532 -9.47 -3.70 -3.32
C CYS A 532 -10.54 -2.60 -3.34
N THR A 533 -10.49 -1.69 -2.38
CA THR A 533 -11.35 -0.51 -2.35
C THR A 533 -10.52 0.75 -2.24
N PHE A 534 -10.66 1.65 -3.20
CA PHE A 534 -10.02 2.96 -3.20
C PHE A 534 -11.08 4.01 -2.87
N LEU A 535 -10.92 4.67 -1.72
CA LEU A 535 -11.76 5.81 -1.31
C LEU A 535 -10.84 7.02 -1.23
N GLN A 536 -10.85 7.84 -2.28
CA GLN A 536 -10.14 9.11 -2.26
C GLN A 536 -11.20 10.21 -2.10
N PRO A 537 -11.14 11.06 -1.07
CA PRO A 537 -12.05 12.19 -0.98
C PRO A 537 -11.64 13.23 -2.02
N ALA A 538 -12.65 13.94 -2.50
CA ALA A 538 -12.45 15.18 -3.24
C ALA A 538 -11.62 16.16 -2.38
N GLY A 539 -10.43 16.54 -2.84
CA GLY A 539 -9.58 17.60 -2.31
C GLY A 539 -8.91 18.40 -3.44
N ASP A 540 -7.99 19.30 -3.11
CA ASP A 540 -7.27 20.05 -4.14
C ASP A 540 -6.16 19.17 -4.75
N GLY A 541 -6.16 18.96 -6.07
CA GLY A 541 -5.07 18.35 -6.82
C GLY A 541 -5.36 17.01 -7.49
N TYR A 542 -4.39 16.56 -8.31
CA TYR A 542 -4.50 15.34 -9.12
C TYR A 542 -4.28 14.11 -8.24
N ARG A 543 -5.31 13.25 -8.12
CA ARG A 543 -5.25 12.01 -7.34
C ARG A 543 -5.72 10.84 -8.17
N LEU A 544 -4.80 9.92 -8.41
CA LEU A 544 -5.03 8.67 -9.12
C LEU A 544 -5.31 7.56 -8.11
N ALA A 545 -6.30 6.70 -8.36
CA ALA A 545 -6.38 5.46 -7.60
C ALA A 545 -5.22 4.53 -8.01
N VAL A 546 -4.97 4.43 -9.33
CA VAL A 546 -3.94 3.57 -9.90
C VAL A 546 -3.20 4.30 -11.02
N ASP A 547 -1.87 4.22 -11.02
CA ASP A 547 -1.01 4.80 -12.07
C ASP A 547 0.05 3.77 -12.51
N VAL A 548 0.10 3.46 -13.81
CA VAL A 548 1.02 2.48 -14.39
C VAL A 548 1.83 3.18 -15.49
N LEU A 549 3.12 3.39 -15.26
CA LEU A 549 3.99 4.09 -16.21
C LEU A 549 4.75 3.15 -17.16
N ARG A 550 5.09 1.94 -16.70
CA ARG A 550 5.67 0.83 -17.48
C ARG A 550 5.45 -0.49 -16.75
N GLY A 551 5.07 -1.53 -17.49
CA GLY A 551 4.87 -2.88 -16.97
C GLY A 551 3.44 -3.39 -17.19
N ARG A 552 3.08 -4.46 -16.48
CA ARG A 552 1.79 -5.13 -16.61
C ARG A 552 1.00 -5.04 -15.31
N LEU A 553 -0.27 -4.65 -15.38
CA LEU A 553 -1.19 -4.61 -14.24
C LEU A 553 -2.45 -5.42 -14.55
N HIS A 554 -2.84 -6.28 -13.61
CA HIS A 554 -4.16 -6.88 -13.53
C HIS A 554 -4.92 -6.32 -12.33
N LEU A 555 -6.10 -5.75 -12.59
CA LEU A 555 -6.99 -5.18 -11.58
C LEU A 555 -8.28 -6.00 -11.57
N GLY A 556 -8.51 -6.80 -10.53
CA GLY A 556 -9.64 -7.71 -10.41
C GLY A 556 -10.61 -7.30 -9.29
N GLY A 557 -11.92 -7.39 -9.49
CA GLY A 557 -12.91 -7.29 -8.39
C GLY A 557 -12.87 -5.98 -7.59
N THR A 558 -12.28 -4.91 -8.14
CA THR A 558 -11.89 -3.71 -7.37
C THR A 558 -12.92 -2.59 -7.50
N LEU A 559 -13.14 -1.86 -6.40
CA LEU A 559 -13.96 -0.65 -6.35
C LEU A 559 -13.06 0.59 -6.27
N LEU A 560 -13.24 1.53 -7.20
CA LEU A 560 -12.57 2.82 -7.25
C LEU A 560 -13.63 3.90 -7.07
N GLU A 561 -13.60 4.63 -5.96
CA GLU A 561 -14.63 5.61 -5.61
C GLU A 561 -14.01 6.94 -5.16
N GLY A 562 -14.50 8.05 -5.74
CA GLY A 562 -14.21 9.41 -5.28
C GLY A 562 -12.95 10.08 -5.82
N SER A 563 -12.21 9.45 -6.75
CA SER A 563 -10.95 10.05 -7.23
C SER A 563 -11.17 11.35 -8.01
N LEU A 564 -10.25 12.30 -7.87
CA LEU A 564 -10.29 13.57 -8.60
C LEU A 564 -9.47 13.51 -9.88
N GLY A 565 -10.12 13.87 -10.99
CA GLY A 565 -9.50 13.83 -12.30
C GLY A 565 -9.52 12.42 -12.90
N LEU A 566 -8.79 11.46 -12.32
CA LEU A 566 -8.59 10.14 -12.93
C LEU A 566 -8.75 8.96 -11.97
N GLY A 567 -9.46 7.92 -12.42
CA GLY A 567 -9.48 6.63 -11.74
C GLY A 567 -8.19 5.85 -11.99
N VAL A 568 -7.93 5.50 -13.25
CA VAL A 568 -6.77 4.71 -13.68
C VAL A 568 -5.99 5.42 -14.76
N GLY A 569 -4.68 5.57 -14.57
CA GLY A 569 -3.73 6.04 -15.57
C GLY A 569 -2.81 4.91 -16.02
N ALA A 570 -2.62 4.79 -17.34
CA ALA A 570 -1.64 3.90 -17.94
C ALA A 570 -0.80 4.63 -19.00
N GLN A 571 0.50 4.42 -18.98
CA GLN A 571 1.45 4.87 -20.00
C GLN A 571 2.37 3.70 -20.32
N ASP A 572 2.68 3.44 -21.60
CA ASP A 572 3.64 2.40 -22.02
C ASP A 572 3.48 1.05 -21.27
N ALA A 573 2.24 0.65 -21.03
CA ALA A 573 1.90 -0.45 -20.14
C ALA A 573 0.95 -1.45 -20.80
N GLU A 574 0.70 -2.56 -20.10
CA GLU A 574 -0.43 -3.43 -20.37
C GLU A 574 -1.34 -3.44 -19.14
N LEU A 575 -2.62 -3.17 -19.36
CA LEU A 575 -3.60 -2.97 -18.31
C LEU A 575 -4.81 -3.89 -18.55
N ALA A 576 -5.07 -4.79 -17.61
CA ALA A 576 -6.27 -5.63 -17.62
C ALA A 576 -7.15 -5.30 -16.40
N LEU A 577 -8.37 -4.82 -16.63
CA LEU A 577 -9.38 -4.62 -15.60
C LEU A 577 -10.47 -5.68 -15.75
N GLU A 578 -10.73 -6.43 -14.68
CA GLU A 578 -11.73 -7.47 -14.65
C GLU A 578 -12.66 -7.27 -13.45
N ASN A 579 -13.97 -7.26 -13.67
CA ASN A 579 -14.98 -7.16 -12.61
C ASN A 579 -14.82 -5.92 -11.71
N CYS A 580 -14.46 -4.77 -12.26
CA CYS A 580 -14.21 -3.55 -11.49
C CYS A 580 -15.39 -2.57 -11.53
N ALA A 581 -15.49 -1.68 -10.54
CA ALA A 581 -16.36 -0.52 -10.56
C ALA A 581 -15.56 0.77 -10.35
N VAL A 582 -15.83 1.77 -11.17
CA VAL A 582 -15.09 3.04 -11.25
C VAL A 582 -16.15 4.13 -11.09
N ARG A 583 -16.24 4.80 -9.94
CA ARG A 583 -17.34 5.75 -9.61
C ARG A 583 -16.86 7.06 -8.98
N GLY A 584 -17.70 8.09 -9.10
CA GLY A 584 -17.61 9.30 -8.28
C GLY A 584 -16.44 10.23 -8.62
N PHE A 585 -16.06 10.34 -9.89
CA PHE A 585 -14.96 11.23 -10.29
C PHE A 585 -15.43 12.65 -10.51
N GLU A 586 -14.80 13.58 -9.79
CA GLU A 586 -15.01 15.00 -9.96
C GLU A 586 -14.07 15.58 -11.03
N CYS A 587 -14.59 16.54 -11.79
CA CYS A 587 -13.80 17.22 -12.80
C CYS A 587 -12.79 18.18 -12.18
N VAL A 588 -11.56 18.11 -12.66
CA VAL A 588 -10.51 19.07 -12.31
C VAL A 588 -10.24 19.96 -13.52
N ALA A 589 -10.43 21.27 -13.34
CA ALA A 589 -9.99 22.26 -14.31
C ALA A 589 -8.46 22.40 -14.24
N LEU A 590 -7.76 22.05 -15.32
CA LEU A 590 -6.33 22.26 -15.45
C LEU A 590 -6.05 23.51 -16.31
N PRO A 591 -4.88 24.17 -16.15
CA PRO A 591 -4.43 25.20 -17.08
C PRO A 591 -4.23 24.59 -18.47
N GLY A 592 -5.23 24.69 -19.35
CA GLY A 592 -5.23 24.09 -20.69
C GLY A 592 -6.48 23.26 -21.03
N GLY A 593 -7.37 23.01 -20.06
CA GLY A 593 -8.63 22.29 -20.31
C GLY A 593 -9.15 21.58 -19.06
N THR A 594 -10.39 21.07 -19.11
CA THR A 594 -10.92 20.19 -18.08
C THR A 594 -10.48 18.77 -18.42
N VAL A 595 -9.75 18.12 -17.52
CA VAL A 595 -9.36 16.71 -17.69
C VAL A 595 -10.08 15.92 -16.60
N GLY A 596 -10.91 14.99 -17.04
CA GLY A 596 -11.63 14.08 -16.18
C GLY A 596 -11.96 12.84 -16.99
N ALA A 597 -11.39 11.70 -16.61
CA ALA A 597 -11.70 10.44 -17.26
C ALA A 597 -11.59 9.28 -16.27
N GLY A 598 -12.52 8.32 -16.36
CA GLY A 598 -12.45 7.13 -15.51
C GLY A 598 -11.14 6.37 -15.73
N ILE A 599 -10.77 6.22 -17.00
CA ILE A 599 -9.55 5.54 -17.43
C ILE A 599 -8.86 6.37 -18.52
N ILE A 600 -7.58 6.68 -18.34
CA ILE A 600 -6.70 7.23 -19.39
C ILE A 600 -5.56 6.28 -19.69
N SER A 601 -5.35 6.03 -20.98
CA SER A 601 -4.21 5.29 -21.47
C SER A 601 -3.43 6.09 -22.52
N LEU A 602 -2.11 6.06 -22.42
CA LEU A 602 -1.17 6.60 -23.39
C LEU A 602 -0.27 5.46 -23.88
N ASP A 603 -0.31 5.13 -25.15
CA ASP A 603 0.50 4.07 -25.73
C ASP A 603 0.42 2.77 -24.91
N SER A 604 -0.75 2.33 -24.46
CA SER A 604 -0.87 1.10 -23.65
C SER A 604 -1.88 0.13 -24.25
N GLU A 605 -1.66 -1.16 -24.04
CA GLU A 605 -2.70 -2.16 -24.31
C GLU A 605 -3.66 -2.18 -23.12
N VAL A 606 -4.96 -2.03 -23.38
CA VAL A 606 -5.99 -1.97 -22.33
C VAL A 606 -7.09 -2.98 -22.60
N ILE A 607 -7.37 -3.84 -21.63
CA ILE A 607 -8.43 -4.85 -21.67
C ILE A 607 -9.38 -4.60 -20.50
N LEU A 608 -10.64 -4.27 -20.78
CA LEU A 608 -11.69 -4.05 -19.79
C LEU A 608 -12.73 -5.19 -19.92
N ARG A 609 -12.97 -5.95 -18.86
CA ARG A 609 -13.97 -7.03 -18.82
C ARG A 609 -14.86 -6.89 -17.59
N GLY A 610 -16.17 -6.76 -17.77
CA GLY A 610 -17.05 -6.63 -16.60
C GLY A 610 -16.82 -5.33 -15.82
N VAL A 611 -16.46 -4.23 -16.48
CA VAL A 611 -16.15 -2.96 -15.82
C VAL A 611 -17.39 -2.05 -15.81
N ASP A 612 -17.70 -1.49 -14.65
CA ASP A 612 -18.81 -0.54 -14.46
C ASP A 612 -18.26 0.86 -14.18
N ILE A 613 -18.24 1.71 -15.21
CA ILE A 613 -17.84 3.11 -15.12
C ILE A 613 -19.09 3.94 -14.85
N GLY A 614 -19.18 4.44 -13.63
CA GLY A 614 -20.23 5.32 -13.17
C GLY A 614 -20.14 6.73 -13.75
N PRO A 615 -21.19 7.53 -13.59
CA PRO A 615 -21.21 8.91 -14.07
C PRO A 615 -20.07 9.70 -13.42
N GLY A 616 -19.27 10.38 -14.25
CA GLY A 616 -18.20 11.28 -13.85
C GLY A 616 -18.06 12.41 -14.86
N CYS A 617 -17.33 13.45 -14.48
CA CYS A 617 -17.10 14.57 -15.40
C CYS A 617 -16.06 14.21 -16.46
N GLY A 618 -16.43 14.29 -17.74
CA GLY A 618 -15.54 13.97 -18.86
C GLY A 618 -15.59 12.48 -19.26
N GLY A 619 -14.83 12.10 -20.29
CA GLY A 619 -14.95 10.80 -20.98
C GLY A 619 -14.91 9.60 -20.04
N GLY A 620 -15.65 8.54 -20.35
CA GLY A 620 -15.61 7.30 -19.56
C GLY A 620 -14.26 6.59 -19.69
N VAL A 621 -13.80 6.41 -20.93
CA VAL A 621 -12.51 5.79 -21.27
C VAL A 621 -11.85 6.59 -22.39
N GLU A 622 -10.59 6.97 -22.21
CA GLU A 622 -9.79 7.63 -23.24
C GLU A 622 -8.46 6.88 -23.41
N SER A 623 -8.14 6.50 -24.65
CA SER A 623 -6.84 5.92 -25.01
C SER A 623 -6.20 6.72 -26.12
N LYS A 624 -4.89 6.94 -26.05
CA LYS A 624 -4.12 7.67 -27.06
C LYS A 624 -2.88 6.93 -27.47
N PHE A 625 -2.82 6.56 -28.74
CA PHE A 625 -1.70 5.91 -29.38
C PHE A 625 -0.91 6.92 -30.22
N THR A 626 0.38 7.00 -29.98
CA THR A 626 1.32 7.76 -30.81
C THR A 626 1.75 6.90 -31.99
N ALA A 627 2.12 7.54 -33.11
CA ALA A 627 2.61 6.84 -34.30
C ALA A 627 3.84 5.95 -34.04
N ALA A 628 4.55 6.16 -32.92
CA ALA A 628 5.70 5.36 -32.51
C ALA A 628 5.33 3.95 -32.02
N SER A 629 4.07 3.71 -31.64
CA SER A 629 3.59 2.44 -31.08
C SER A 629 3.41 1.30 -32.10
N GLY A 630 3.57 1.57 -33.41
CA GLY A 630 3.62 0.53 -34.44
C GLY A 630 2.29 -0.19 -34.76
N GLY A 631 1.17 0.22 -34.15
CA GLY A 631 -0.16 -0.33 -34.44
C GLY A 631 -0.47 -1.69 -33.79
N GLU A 632 0.38 -2.21 -32.89
CA GLU A 632 0.13 -3.50 -32.20
C GLU A 632 -0.64 -3.33 -30.88
N ARG A 633 -0.87 -2.10 -30.41
CA ARG A 633 -1.59 -1.84 -29.15
C ARG A 633 -3.04 -1.46 -29.43
N GLY A 634 -3.94 -1.88 -28.53
CA GLY A 634 -5.37 -1.63 -28.67
C GLY A 634 -6.12 -1.53 -27.35
N LEU A 635 -7.38 -1.13 -27.44
CA LEU A 635 -8.36 -1.06 -26.37
C LEU A 635 -9.46 -2.10 -26.63
N THR A 636 -9.62 -3.07 -25.73
CA THR A 636 -10.70 -4.06 -25.76
C THR A 636 -11.63 -3.83 -24.59
N ILE A 637 -12.94 -3.70 -24.83
CA ILE A 637 -13.96 -3.55 -23.80
C ILE A 637 -15.02 -4.65 -23.98
N GLN A 638 -15.24 -5.44 -22.94
CA GLN A 638 -16.17 -6.57 -22.94
C GLN A 638 -17.06 -6.58 -21.71
N ASP A 639 -18.34 -6.96 -21.85
CA ASP A 639 -19.28 -7.19 -20.73
C ASP A 639 -19.38 -5.99 -19.75
N SER A 640 -19.24 -4.77 -20.26
CA SER A 640 -19.00 -3.56 -19.46
C SER A 640 -20.13 -2.53 -19.58
N VAL A 641 -20.24 -1.64 -18.60
CA VAL A 641 -21.18 -0.52 -18.60
C VAL A 641 -20.40 0.79 -18.47
N VAL A 642 -20.62 1.73 -19.38
CA VAL A 642 -19.97 3.04 -19.38
C VAL A 642 -21.02 4.13 -19.29
N ARG A 643 -20.95 4.94 -18.23
CA ARG A 643 -21.78 6.14 -18.04
C ARG A 643 -20.88 7.37 -18.04
N SER A 644 -21.30 8.45 -18.70
CA SER A 644 -20.54 9.71 -18.73
C SER A 644 -21.51 10.87 -18.52
N VAL A 645 -21.15 11.84 -17.68
CA VAL A 645 -22.00 13.02 -17.41
C VAL A 645 -21.16 14.26 -17.65
N THR A 646 -21.54 15.11 -18.60
CA THR A 646 -20.85 16.40 -18.76
C THR A 646 -21.16 17.29 -17.55
N PRO A 647 -20.14 17.94 -16.95
CA PRO A 647 -20.42 18.98 -15.98
C PRO A 647 -21.14 20.16 -16.64
N PRO A 648 -22.06 20.84 -15.93
CA PRO A 648 -22.64 22.09 -16.40
C PRO A 648 -21.55 23.19 -16.43
N GLY A 649 -21.08 23.59 -17.61
CA GLY A 649 -20.10 24.66 -17.79
C GLY A 649 -19.77 24.94 -19.27
N PRO A 650 -19.13 26.08 -19.61
CA PRO A 650 -18.72 26.38 -20.98
C PRO A 650 -17.73 25.33 -21.49
N ALA A 651 -18.19 24.54 -22.44
CA ALA A 651 -17.52 23.36 -22.96
C ALA A 651 -16.15 23.71 -23.56
N VAL A 652 -15.10 23.10 -23.02
CA VAL A 652 -14.01 22.64 -23.89
C VAL A 652 -14.58 21.43 -24.63
N PRO A 653 -14.34 21.22 -25.94
CA PRO A 653 -14.79 20.05 -26.67
C PRO A 653 -14.21 18.78 -26.02
N GLY A 654 -14.91 18.27 -25.02
CA GLY A 654 -14.58 17.08 -24.27
C GLY A 654 -15.36 15.92 -24.87
N LEU A 655 -14.67 14.82 -25.11
CA LEU A 655 -15.22 13.66 -25.80
C LEU A 655 -15.98 12.79 -24.79
N GLY A 656 -17.25 12.52 -25.06
CA GLY A 656 -18.10 11.68 -24.21
C GLY A 656 -17.86 10.18 -24.48
N GLY A 657 -18.10 9.34 -23.46
CA GLY A 657 -18.14 7.89 -23.61
C GLY A 657 -16.77 7.20 -23.74
N VAL A 658 -16.48 6.59 -24.89
CA VAL A 658 -15.25 5.82 -25.16
C VAL A 658 -14.50 6.43 -26.33
N TYR A 659 -13.21 6.71 -26.18
CA TYR A 659 -12.44 7.37 -27.22
C TYR A 659 -11.05 6.77 -27.43
N VAL A 660 -10.65 6.63 -28.69
CA VAL A 660 -9.32 6.18 -29.10
C VAL A 660 -8.69 7.18 -30.08
N TRP A 661 -7.53 7.70 -29.72
CA TRP A 661 -6.71 8.56 -30.57
C TRP A 661 -5.56 7.78 -31.21
N GLY A 662 -5.28 8.03 -32.50
CA GLY A 662 -4.17 7.43 -33.23
C GLY A 662 -4.48 6.03 -33.79
N SER A 663 -3.43 5.31 -34.24
CA SER A 663 -3.55 4.08 -35.03
C SER A 663 -3.77 2.78 -34.24
N GLY A 664 -4.50 2.84 -33.12
CA GLY A 664 -4.78 1.67 -32.28
C GLY A 664 -6.07 0.95 -32.67
N ASP A 665 -6.17 -0.34 -32.31
CA ASP A 665 -7.40 -1.12 -32.50
C ASP A 665 -8.37 -0.91 -31.32
N LEU A 666 -9.66 -0.71 -31.58
CA LEU A 666 -10.74 -0.64 -30.59
C LEU A 666 -11.71 -1.80 -30.82
N SER A 667 -11.86 -2.68 -29.83
CA SER A 667 -12.82 -3.80 -29.85
C SER A 667 -13.84 -3.64 -28.72
N LEU A 668 -15.14 -3.63 -29.05
CA LEU A 668 -16.25 -3.54 -28.09
C LEU A 668 -17.16 -4.77 -28.24
N SER A 669 -17.37 -5.54 -27.17
CA SER A 669 -18.29 -6.70 -27.12
C SER A 669 -19.22 -6.65 -25.92
N ASP A 670 -20.54 -6.74 -26.10
CA ASP A 670 -21.50 -6.78 -24.98
C ASP A 670 -21.36 -5.57 -24.02
N VAL A 671 -21.20 -4.37 -24.61
CA VAL A 671 -20.99 -3.11 -23.86
C VAL A 671 -22.26 -2.27 -23.85
N VAL A 672 -22.62 -1.70 -22.70
CA VAL A 672 -23.69 -0.70 -22.58
C VAL A 672 -23.09 0.68 -22.32
N ILE A 673 -23.20 1.59 -23.28
CA ILE A 673 -22.83 2.99 -23.15
C ILE A 673 -24.12 3.78 -22.93
N GLN A 674 -24.27 4.46 -21.79
CA GLN A 674 -25.53 5.15 -21.51
C GLN A 674 -25.37 6.51 -20.84
N ASP A 675 -26.39 7.34 -21.06
CA ASP A 675 -26.54 8.70 -20.51
C ASP A 675 -25.39 9.66 -20.89
N VAL A 676 -24.73 9.43 -22.04
CA VAL A 676 -23.60 10.25 -22.49
C VAL A 676 -24.05 11.65 -22.87
N VAL A 677 -23.37 12.66 -22.35
CA VAL A 677 -23.57 14.05 -22.76
C VAL A 677 -22.27 14.53 -23.41
N GLY A 678 -22.33 15.03 -24.66
CA GLY A 678 -21.15 15.43 -25.43
C GLY A 678 -21.23 15.10 -26.94
N PRO A 679 -20.12 15.31 -27.68
CA PRO A 679 -20.07 15.17 -29.15
C PRO A 679 -20.09 13.72 -29.65
N GLY A 680 -19.90 12.72 -28.78
CA GLY A 680 -19.78 11.31 -29.19
C GLY A 680 -20.08 10.33 -28.05
N GLY A 681 -20.60 9.14 -28.38
CA GLY A 681 -20.62 7.98 -27.49
C GLY A 681 -19.40 7.07 -27.65
N VAL A 682 -18.99 6.83 -28.91
CA VAL A 682 -17.73 6.16 -29.27
C VAL A 682 -17.00 7.02 -30.29
N GLY A 683 -15.70 7.28 -30.12
CA GLY A 683 -14.92 8.08 -31.06
C GLY A 683 -13.57 7.47 -31.42
N LEU A 684 -13.18 7.57 -32.70
CA LEU A 684 -11.90 7.10 -33.24
C LEU A 684 -11.19 8.19 -34.04
N ALA A 685 -9.88 8.33 -33.85
CA ALA A 685 -9.04 9.19 -34.67
C ALA A 685 -8.29 8.41 -35.77
N GLU A 686 -7.52 9.14 -36.58
CA GLU A 686 -6.88 8.69 -37.82
C GLU A 686 -6.15 7.34 -37.71
N GLY A 687 -6.51 6.40 -38.59
CA GLY A 687 -5.84 5.10 -38.76
C GLY A 687 -6.23 3.99 -37.77
N ALA A 688 -7.15 4.23 -36.84
CA ALA A 688 -7.67 3.20 -35.93
C ALA A 688 -8.57 2.17 -36.63
N ARG A 689 -8.66 0.96 -36.08
CA ARG A 689 -9.70 -0.02 -36.46
C ARG A 689 -10.73 -0.13 -35.36
N LEU A 690 -12.01 -0.17 -35.74
CA LEU A 690 -13.12 -0.39 -34.82
C LEU A 690 -13.81 -1.72 -35.13
N GLU A 691 -13.90 -2.59 -34.12
CA GLU A 691 -14.77 -3.76 -34.13
C GLU A 691 -15.80 -3.64 -33.00
N VAL A 692 -17.09 -3.61 -33.36
CA VAL A 692 -18.20 -3.52 -32.42
C VAL A 692 -19.10 -4.73 -32.60
N ASP A 693 -19.38 -5.44 -31.52
CA ASP A 693 -20.32 -6.57 -31.48
C ASP A 693 -21.22 -6.46 -30.24
N ALA A 694 -22.55 -6.55 -30.43
CA ALA A 694 -23.51 -6.53 -29.31
C ALA A 694 -23.40 -5.29 -28.38
N VAL A 695 -23.15 -4.10 -28.92
CA VAL A 695 -23.07 -2.86 -28.14
C VAL A 695 -24.41 -2.13 -28.10
N ARG A 696 -24.82 -1.67 -26.91
CA ARG A 696 -25.99 -0.82 -26.73
C ARG A 696 -25.57 0.60 -26.36
N ILE A 697 -26.03 1.60 -27.11
CA ILE A 697 -25.81 3.02 -26.82
C ILE A 697 -27.16 3.69 -26.54
N VAL A 698 -27.37 4.20 -25.32
CA VAL A 698 -28.67 4.78 -24.89
C VAL A 698 -28.51 6.18 -24.33
N GLY A 699 -29.35 7.13 -24.76
CA GLY A 699 -29.47 8.42 -24.07
C GLY A 699 -28.32 9.39 -24.32
N VAL A 700 -27.75 9.38 -25.53
CA VAL A 700 -26.73 10.37 -25.94
C VAL A 700 -27.39 11.73 -26.15
N ARG A 701 -26.85 12.80 -25.55
CA ARG A 701 -27.32 14.18 -25.72
C ARG A 701 -26.20 15.07 -26.22
N GLY A 702 -26.37 15.67 -27.40
CA GLY A 702 -25.51 16.75 -27.88
C GLY A 702 -25.67 18.02 -27.03
N ASP A 703 -24.58 18.76 -26.84
CA ASP A 703 -24.57 20.00 -26.05
C ASP A 703 -25.04 21.24 -26.83
N GLY A 704 -25.22 21.11 -28.15
CA GLY A 704 -25.86 22.10 -29.02
C GLY A 704 -25.02 23.33 -29.35
N VAL A 705 -23.72 23.36 -28.99
CA VAL A 705 -22.89 24.57 -29.12
C VAL A 705 -21.86 24.48 -30.27
N VAL A 706 -21.15 23.38 -30.47
CA VAL A 706 -20.26 23.15 -31.64
C VAL A 706 -20.01 21.65 -31.78
N GLY A 707 -20.43 21.03 -32.88
CA GLY A 707 -20.33 19.58 -33.10
C GLY A 707 -21.60 18.86 -32.63
N GLY A 708 -22.32 18.26 -33.58
CA GLY A 708 -23.48 17.45 -33.24
C GLY A 708 -23.09 16.31 -32.31
N GLY A 709 -23.94 15.97 -31.33
CA GLY A 709 -23.75 14.68 -30.65
C GLY A 709 -23.78 13.56 -31.68
N HIS A 710 -22.87 12.60 -31.58
CA HIS A 710 -22.82 11.40 -32.43
C HIS A 710 -22.93 10.14 -31.57
N GLY A 711 -23.56 9.08 -32.09
CA GLY A 711 -23.50 7.76 -31.45
C GLY A 711 -22.09 7.18 -31.56
N VAL A 712 -21.61 7.07 -32.80
CA VAL A 712 -20.25 6.65 -33.15
C VAL A 712 -19.62 7.71 -34.05
N TRP A 713 -18.36 8.09 -33.83
CA TRP A 713 -17.64 9.05 -34.65
C TRP A 713 -16.27 8.48 -35.03
N ALA A 714 -15.86 8.62 -36.29
CA ALA A 714 -14.53 8.22 -36.73
C ALA A 714 -13.99 9.19 -37.80
N SER A 715 -12.75 9.65 -37.65
CA SER A 715 -12.08 10.51 -38.62
C SER A 715 -10.97 9.77 -39.38
N ASP A 716 -10.72 10.19 -40.63
CA ASP A 716 -9.56 9.89 -41.47
C ASP A 716 -9.06 8.42 -41.51
N ALA A 717 -9.43 7.70 -42.57
CA ALA A 717 -8.91 6.36 -42.93
C ALA A 717 -9.12 5.22 -41.90
N ALA A 718 -9.97 5.43 -40.89
CA ALA A 718 -10.36 4.39 -39.94
C ALA A 718 -11.30 3.35 -40.58
N ALA A 719 -11.05 2.05 -40.36
CA ALA A 719 -11.97 0.99 -40.79
C ALA A 719 -12.85 0.55 -39.61
N ALA A 720 -14.17 0.55 -39.80
CA ALA A 720 -15.12 0.20 -38.74
C ALA A 720 -16.07 -0.93 -39.16
N THR A 721 -16.18 -1.95 -38.32
CA THR A 721 -17.16 -3.02 -38.42
C THR A 721 -18.06 -3.00 -37.19
N ILE A 722 -19.36 -2.79 -37.38
CA ILE A 722 -20.39 -2.73 -36.36
C ILE A 722 -21.38 -3.88 -36.59
N ARG A 723 -21.58 -4.72 -35.57
CA ARG A 723 -22.47 -5.89 -35.60
C ARG A 723 -23.37 -5.88 -34.37
N ARG A 724 -24.64 -6.24 -34.55
CA ARG A 724 -25.60 -6.44 -33.43
C ARG A 724 -25.72 -5.25 -32.48
N ALA A 725 -25.53 -4.03 -32.98
CA ALA A 725 -25.60 -2.84 -32.14
C ALA A 725 -27.07 -2.40 -31.91
N ASP A 726 -27.38 -1.88 -30.73
CA ASP A 726 -28.70 -1.34 -30.36
C ASP A 726 -28.55 0.14 -29.96
N LEU A 727 -28.90 1.03 -30.87
CA LEU A 727 -28.72 2.47 -30.74
C LEU A 727 -30.08 3.12 -30.44
N ALA A 728 -30.33 3.54 -29.20
CA ALA A 728 -31.64 3.99 -28.74
C ALA A 728 -31.62 5.37 -28.06
N ALA A 729 -32.70 6.13 -28.19
CA ALA A 729 -32.94 7.39 -27.47
C ALA A 729 -31.81 8.44 -27.66
N LEU A 730 -31.40 8.68 -28.91
CA LEU A 730 -30.31 9.60 -29.24
C LEU A 730 -30.85 11.01 -29.56
N HIS A 731 -30.36 12.04 -28.85
CA HIS A 731 -30.53 13.46 -29.19
C HIS A 731 -29.26 13.95 -29.91
N VAL A 732 -29.16 13.65 -31.21
CA VAL A 732 -27.91 13.68 -31.99
C VAL A 732 -28.10 14.27 -33.37
N ALA A 733 -27.04 14.85 -33.95
CA ALA A 733 -27.05 15.32 -35.34
C ALA A 733 -26.77 14.18 -36.34
N GLY A 734 -26.22 13.04 -35.90
CA GLY A 734 -25.96 11.89 -36.77
C GLY A 734 -25.69 10.61 -36.00
N ILE A 735 -25.99 9.46 -36.61
CA ILE A 735 -25.76 8.13 -36.02
C ILE A 735 -24.27 7.79 -36.10
N ALA A 736 -23.66 8.01 -37.27
CA ALA A 736 -22.23 7.88 -37.47
C ALA A 736 -21.67 8.81 -38.56
N TRP A 737 -20.43 9.29 -38.35
CA TRP A 737 -19.64 10.09 -39.31
C TRP A 737 -18.31 9.37 -39.55
N PHE A 738 -17.98 9.12 -40.83
CA PHE A 738 -16.68 8.62 -41.28
C PHE A 738 -16.05 9.50 -42.38
N ASP A 739 -14.76 9.81 -42.25
CA ASP A 739 -13.95 10.45 -43.31
C ASP A 739 -12.91 9.45 -43.87
N GLY A 740 -13.01 9.07 -45.14
CA GLY A 740 -12.02 8.29 -45.91
C GLY A 740 -11.90 6.79 -45.59
N GLY A 741 -12.70 6.26 -44.67
CA GLY A 741 -12.62 4.89 -44.14
C GLY A 741 -13.72 3.91 -44.62
N GLY A 742 -13.50 2.61 -44.45
CA GLY A 742 -14.50 1.58 -44.75
C GLY A 742 -15.43 1.30 -43.57
N LEU A 743 -16.75 1.44 -43.74
CA LEU A 743 -17.77 1.15 -42.73
C LEU A 743 -18.60 -0.09 -43.08
N THR A 744 -18.77 -1.01 -42.15
CA THR A 744 -19.72 -2.13 -42.28
C THR A 744 -20.64 -2.17 -41.06
N VAL A 745 -21.95 -2.03 -41.23
CA VAL A 745 -22.97 -2.14 -40.17
C VAL A 745 -23.89 -3.32 -40.48
N VAL A 746 -23.98 -4.32 -39.59
CA VAL A 746 -24.79 -5.52 -39.83
C VAL A 746 -25.63 -5.90 -38.61
N ASP A 747 -26.84 -6.43 -38.83
CA ASP A 747 -27.71 -7.00 -37.80
C ASP A 747 -28.02 -6.04 -36.62
N SER A 748 -28.10 -4.73 -36.86
CA SER A 748 -28.21 -3.70 -35.80
C SER A 748 -29.62 -3.06 -35.73
N ARG A 749 -30.00 -2.52 -34.57
CA ARG A 749 -31.26 -1.78 -34.32
C ARG A 749 -30.96 -0.31 -34.03
N ILE A 750 -31.78 0.59 -34.58
CA ILE A 750 -31.72 2.04 -34.35
C ILE A 750 -33.12 2.54 -34.02
N ALA A 751 -33.35 3.10 -32.83
CA ALA A 751 -34.67 3.48 -32.35
C ALA A 751 -34.70 4.85 -31.63
N GLU A 752 -35.81 5.58 -31.77
CA GLU A 752 -36.12 6.79 -30.96
C GLU A 752 -35.06 7.92 -31.01
N VAL A 753 -34.63 8.30 -32.22
CA VAL A 753 -33.74 9.47 -32.41
C VAL A 753 -34.55 10.76 -32.42
N THR A 754 -34.21 11.76 -31.60
CA THR A 754 -34.94 13.02 -31.53
C THR A 754 -34.03 14.25 -31.71
N GLY A 755 -34.18 14.99 -32.81
CA GLY A 755 -33.90 16.44 -32.90
C GLY A 755 -32.73 16.94 -33.77
N GLY A 756 -32.80 18.25 -34.10
CA GLY A 756 -31.69 19.15 -34.48
C GLY A 756 -31.47 19.41 -35.99
N PRO A 757 -31.35 20.68 -36.47
CA PRO A 757 -30.87 20.96 -37.82
C PRO A 757 -29.39 20.53 -37.97
N PHE A 758 -29.06 19.96 -39.13
CA PHE A 758 -27.74 19.43 -39.48
C PHE A 758 -26.82 20.52 -40.05
N PHE A 759 -25.54 20.52 -39.67
CA PHE A 759 -24.52 21.43 -40.22
C PHE A 759 -23.34 20.61 -40.75
N ASN A 760 -23.04 20.73 -42.05
CA ASN A 760 -21.72 20.39 -42.60
C ASN A 760 -20.88 21.67 -42.60
N ASP A 761 -19.57 21.55 -42.45
CA ASP A 761 -18.60 22.65 -42.30
C ASP A 761 -18.62 23.67 -43.45
N GLU A 762 -19.26 23.39 -44.60
CA GLU A 762 -19.39 24.34 -45.71
C GLU A 762 -20.80 24.50 -46.32
N ASP A 763 -21.80 23.66 -46.00
CA ASP A 763 -23.14 23.75 -46.60
C ASP A 763 -24.27 23.45 -45.60
N VAL A 764 -25.22 24.40 -45.51
CA VAL A 764 -26.46 24.24 -44.74
C VAL A 764 -27.42 23.36 -45.56
N PHE A 765 -27.44 22.07 -45.26
CA PHE A 765 -28.56 21.22 -45.68
C PHE A 765 -29.80 21.56 -44.84
N THR A 766 -30.96 21.59 -45.47
CA THR A 766 -32.23 22.13 -44.97
C THR A 766 -32.60 21.81 -43.51
N THR A 767 -33.39 22.71 -42.90
CA THR A 767 -33.87 22.78 -41.50
C THR A 767 -34.78 21.63 -41.01
N GLY A 768 -34.61 20.40 -41.48
CA GLY A 768 -35.34 19.22 -41.02
C GLY A 768 -34.49 18.37 -40.08
N ALA A 769 -35.12 17.76 -39.06
CA ALA A 769 -34.48 16.73 -38.25
C ALA A 769 -34.23 15.49 -39.13
N GLY A 770 -33.02 15.36 -39.67
CA GLY A 770 -32.61 14.22 -40.49
C GLY A 770 -31.89 13.18 -39.65
N HIS A 771 -32.18 11.89 -39.86
CA HIS A 771 -31.37 10.80 -39.30
C HIS A 771 -30.52 10.21 -40.42
N GLY A 772 -29.22 9.97 -40.17
CA GLY A 772 -28.36 9.48 -41.23
C GLY A 772 -27.06 8.82 -40.79
N VAL A 773 -26.56 7.96 -41.67
CA VAL A 773 -25.21 7.39 -41.66
C VAL A 773 -24.43 8.16 -42.72
N PHE A 774 -23.38 8.88 -42.31
CA PHE A 774 -22.57 9.70 -43.20
C PHE A 774 -21.22 9.04 -43.45
N VAL A 775 -20.83 8.89 -44.71
CA VAL A 775 -19.52 8.33 -45.11
C VAL A 775 -18.90 9.22 -46.20
N ALA A 776 -18.05 10.18 -45.82
CA ALA A 776 -17.25 10.92 -46.79
C ALA A 776 -16.07 10.06 -47.27
N GLY A 777 -15.82 9.96 -48.58
CA GLY A 777 -14.58 9.40 -49.12
C GLY A 777 -14.33 7.89 -48.97
N GLY A 778 -15.30 7.08 -48.52
CA GLY A 778 -15.08 5.66 -48.18
C GLY A 778 -16.20 4.68 -48.61
N THR A 779 -15.96 3.37 -48.47
CA THR A 779 -16.97 2.33 -48.76
C THR A 779 -17.88 2.07 -47.55
N ALA A 780 -19.19 2.05 -47.75
CA ALA A 780 -20.15 1.71 -46.69
C ALA A 780 -21.01 0.50 -47.06
N ALA A 781 -21.14 -0.48 -46.17
CA ALA A 781 -22.07 -1.59 -46.29
C ALA A 781 -23.00 -1.64 -45.07
N VAL A 782 -24.32 -1.51 -45.28
CA VAL A 782 -25.33 -1.66 -44.23
C VAL A 782 -26.17 -2.89 -44.55
N GLY A 783 -26.20 -3.90 -43.69
CA GLY A 783 -26.92 -5.15 -43.92
C GLY A 783 -27.83 -5.59 -42.76
N ARG A 784 -29.02 -6.11 -43.06
CA ARG A 784 -29.95 -6.76 -42.11
C ARG A 784 -30.25 -5.94 -40.84
N SER A 785 -30.31 -4.61 -40.94
CA SER A 785 -30.56 -3.72 -39.80
C SER A 785 -31.99 -3.17 -39.77
N VAL A 786 -32.50 -2.82 -38.58
CA VAL A 786 -33.85 -2.30 -38.33
C VAL A 786 -33.77 -0.85 -37.85
N VAL A 787 -34.49 0.05 -38.52
CA VAL A 787 -34.60 1.46 -38.12
C VAL A 787 -36.05 1.77 -37.77
N GLU A 788 -36.29 2.26 -36.54
CA GLU A 788 -37.61 2.53 -35.97
C GLU A 788 -37.76 3.99 -35.54
N GLY A 789 -38.87 4.62 -35.91
CA GLY A 789 -39.23 5.97 -35.44
C GLY A 789 -38.42 7.12 -36.07
N ALA A 790 -37.67 6.84 -37.13
CA ALA A 790 -36.91 7.84 -37.88
C ALA A 790 -37.80 8.70 -38.79
N GLU A 791 -37.75 10.04 -38.72
CA GLU A 791 -38.46 10.92 -39.67
C GLU A 791 -37.85 10.86 -41.08
N GLN A 792 -36.51 10.81 -41.17
CA GLN A 792 -35.75 10.65 -42.41
C GLN A 792 -34.57 9.70 -42.23
N VAL A 793 -34.27 8.86 -43.24
CA VAL A 793 -33.00 8.11 -43.32
C VAL A 793 -32.20 8.64 -44.50
N ALA A 794 -31.01 9.17 -44.23
CA ALA A 794 -30.06 9.64 -45.23
C ALA A 794 -28.75 8.86 -45.18
N VAL A 795 -28.30 8.39 -46.34
CA VAL A 795 -26.92 7.92 -46.53
C VAL A 795 -26.28 8.89 -47.50
N MET A 796 -25.23 9.58 -47.07
CA MET A 796 -24.50 10.52 -47.93
C MET A 796 -23.08 10.04 -48.12
N THR A 797 -22.61 10.13 -49.35
CA THR A 797 -21.26 9.72 -49.75
C THR A 797 -20.62 10.78 -50.61
N ASP A 798 -19.32 10.99 -50.37
CA ASP A 798 -18.45 11.80 -51.24
C ASP A 798 -17.47 10.86 -51.96
N GLY A 799 -17.86 10.33 -53.12
CA GLY A 799 -17.00 9.52 -53.99
C GLY A 799 -16.83 8.02 -53.66
N GLY A 800 -17.55 7.47 -52.67
CA GLY A 800 -17.46 6.07 -52.25
C GLY A 800 -18.60 5.15 -52.74
N ASP A 801 -18.34 3.84 -52.86
CA ASP A 801 -19.36 2.81 -53.17
C ASP A 801 -20.20 2.47 -51.91
N VAL A 802 -21.52 2.43 -52.05
CA VAL A 802 -22.44 2.11 -50.94
C VAL A 802 -23.37 0.96 -51.29
N ARG A 803 -23.51 0.00 -50.37
CA ARG A 803 -24.48 -1.10 -50.43
C ARG A 803 -25.41 -1.05 -49.23
N VAL A 804 -26.71 -1.01 -49.47
CA VAL A 804 -27.74 -0.98 -48.43
C VAL A 804 -28.67 -2.19 -48.60
N GLU A 805 -28.73 -3.02 -47.57
CA GLU A 805 -29.62 -4.17 -47.41
C GLU A 805 -30.42 -3.97 -46.10
N CYS A 806 -31.58 -3.32 -46.16
CA CYS A 806 -32.45 -3.11 -45.01
C CYS A 806 -33.52 -4.22 -44.93
N THR A 807 -33.72 -4.80 -43.73
CA THR A 807 -34.70 -5.88 -43.51
C THR A 807 -36.10 -5.37 -43.15
N SER A 808 -36.22 -4.18 -42.55
CA SER A 808 -37.49 -3.57 -42.18
C SER A 808 -37.35 -2.07 -41.94
N LEU A 809 -38.20 -1.27 -42.58
CA LEU A 809 -38.38 0.16 -42.32
C LEU A 809 -39.82 0.34 -41.81
N SER A 810 -40.01 0.32 -40.49
CA SER A 810 -41.32 0.57 -39.91
C SER A 810 -41.41 2.02 -39.45
N ALA A 811 -42.36 2.77 -40.02
CA ALA A 811 -42.71 4.16 -39.69
C ALA A 811 -41.82 5.32 -40.21
N ALA A 812 -40.89 5.08 -41.14
CA ALA A 812 -40.16 6.19 -41.78
C ALA A 812 -41.08 7.03 -42.70
N ARG A 813 -41.12 8.36 -42.51
CA ARG A 813 -41.98 9.26 -43.31
C ARG A 813 -41.41 9.57 -44.70
N SER A 814 -40.08 9.54 -44.85
CA SER A 814 -39.39 9.70 -46.13
C SER A 814 -37.97 9.11 -46.07
N CYS A 815 -37.53 8.41 -47.11
CA CYS A 815 -36.13 8.04 -47.32
C CYS A 815 -35.52 9.01 -48.33
N ALA A 816 -34.46 9.72 -47.96
CA ALA A 816 -33.78 10.67 -48.85
C ALA A 816 -32.34 10.20 -49.07
N LEU A 817 -31.94 10.03 -50.32
CA LEU A 817 -30.60 9.58 -50.68
C LEU A 817 -29.91 10.69 -51.47
N ALA A 818 -28.85 11.27 -50.92
CA ALA A 818 -28.07 12.32 -51.57
C ALA A 818 -26.66 11.79 -51.84
N ILE A 819 -26.21 11.85 -53.09
CA ILE A 819 -24.92 11.28 -53.53
C ILE A 819 -24.12 12.36 -54.24
N ALA A 820 -22.87 12.54 -53.81
CA ALA A 820 -21.86 13.21 -54.60
C ALA A 820 -20.87 12.15 -55.14
N GLY A 821 -21.14 11.60 -56.33
CA GLY A 821 -20.12 10.86 -57.11
C GLY A 821 -19.87 9.36 -56.85
N GLY A 822 -20.76 8.61 -56.16
CA GLY A 822 -20.62 7.16 -55.89
C GLY A 822 -21.55 6.21 -56.69
N ARG A 823 -21.37 4.87 -56.56
CA ARG A 823 -22.29 3.83 -57.08
C ARG A 823 -23.11 3.21 -55.94
N ILE A 824 -24.36 2.84 -56.22
CA ILE A 824 -25.23 2.15 -55.26
C ILE A 824 -25.70 0.81 -55.78
N ALA A 825 -25.72 -0.19 -54.90
CA ALA A 825 -26.47 -1.43 -55.08
C ALA A 825 -27.52 -1.55 -53.96
N TRP A 826 -28.79 -1.70 -54.36
CA TRP A 826 -29.93 -1.98 -53.48
C TRP A 826 -30.39 -3.42 -53.73
N ASP A 827 -30.41 -4.24 -52.68
CA ASP A 827 -31.01 -5.58 -52.72
C ASP A 827 -32.25 -5.57 -51.80
N HIS A 828 -33.44 -5.64 -52.41
CA HIS A 828 -34.73 -5.59 -51.71
C HIS A 828 -35.28 -7.00 -51.45
N PRO A 829 -35.77 -7.33 -50.24
CA PRO A 829 -36.71 -8.42 -50.05
C PRO A 829 -38.11 -7.99 -50.50
N GLU A 830 -38.79 -8.86 -51.25
CA GLU A 830 -40.14 -8.68 -51.74
C GLU A 830 -41.13 -8.47 -50.57
N GLU A 831 -41.60 -7.23 -50.33
CA GLU A 831 -42.93 -6.82 -49.83
C GLU A 831 -42.87 -5.39 -49.22
N GLY A 832 -43.41 -4.40 -49.96
CA GLY A 832 -43.62 -3.02 -49.49
C GLY A 832 -43.07 -1.95 -50.44
N GLU A 833 -43.93 -1.28 -51.21
CA GLU A 833 -43.54 -0.16 -52.09
C GLU A 833 -42.97 1.01 -51.28
N CYS A 834 -41.69 1.31 -51.48
CA CYS A 834 -41.07 2.55 -51.01
C CYS A 834 -41.53 3.72 -51.92
N PRO A 835 -41.92 4.90 -51.40
CA PRO A 835 -42.24 6.04 -52.25
C PRO A 835 -41.00 6.46 -53.04
N GLN A 836 -41.23 6.84 -54.30
CA GLN A 836 -40.22 7.06 -55.34
C GLN A 836 -39.00 7.87 -54.84
N ALA A 837 -37.80 7.32 -55.07
CA ALA A 837 -36.55 8.04 -54.94
C ALA A 837 -36.48 9.13 -56.01
N GLU A 838 -36.65 10.39 -55.64
CA GLU A 838 -36.26 11.52 -56.49
C GLU A 838 -34.74 11.70 -56.39
N ALA A 839 -34.04 11.40 -57.49
CA ALA A 839 -32.68 11.89 -57.68
C ALA A 839 -32.76 13.41 -57.90
N ALA A 840 -32.47 14.20 -56.86
CA ALA A 840 -32.25 15.62 -57.04
C ALA A 840 -30.91 15.82 -57.75
N ASP A 841 -30.92 16.44 -58.92
CA ASP A 841 -29.69 16.92 -59.58
C ASP A 841 -29.03 17.96 -58.67
N VAL A 842 -27.96 17.55 -57.99
CA VAL A 842 -27.14 18.43 -57.16
C VAL A 842 -26.36 19.37 -58.10
N PRO A 843 -26.45 20.71 -57.94
CA PRO A 843 -25.65 21.63 -58.73
C PRO A 843 -24.16 21.34 -58.49
N ARG A 844 -23.42 21.10 -59.57
CA ARG A 844 -21.98 20.89 -59.50
C ARG A 844 -21.31 22.15 -58.94
N ALA A 845 -20.53 22.01 -57.86
CA ALA A 845 -19.72 23.11 -57.35
C ALA A 845 -18.79 23.64 -58.46
N PRO A 846 -18.65 24.97 -58.61
CA PRO A 846 -17.73 25.54 -59.58
C PRO A 846 -16.29 25.15 -59.21
N ARG A 847 -15.49 24.78 -60.22
CA ARG A 847 -14.08 24.41 -59.97
C ARG A 847 -13.29 25.64 -59.52
N PRO A 848 -12.19 25.47 -58.77
CA PRO A 848 -11.28 26.56 -58.46
C PRO A 848 -10.83 27.28 -59.75
N GLY A 849 -11.33 28.50 -59.96
CA GLY A 849 -11.07 29.32 -61.16
C GLY A 849 -12.27 29.56 -62.08
N GLU A 850 -13.45 28.97 -61.84
CA GLU A 850 -14.68 29.32 -62.58
C GLU A 850 -15.32 30.60 -62.01
N PRO A 851 -15.71 31.58 -62.85
CA PRO A 851 -16.30 32.82 -62.38
C PRO A 851 -17.74 32.59 -61.89
N VAL A 852 -18.00 32.91 -60.62
CA VAL A 852 -19.34 32.91 -60.02
C VAL A 852 -20.13 34.11 -60.58
N LEU A 853 -21.22 33.84 -61.30
CA LEU A 853 -22.15 34.88 -61.73
C LEU A 853 -22.99 35.37 -60.54
N PRO A 854 -23.28 36.68 -60.42
CA PRO A 854 -24.07 37.19 -59.30
C PRO A 854 -25.52 36.69 -59.36
N PRO A 855 -26.17 36.52 -58.19
CA PRO A 855 -27.53 35.98 -58.12
C PRO A 855 -28.52 36.95 -58.79
N ARG A 856 -29.49 36.40 -59.53
CA ARG A 856 -30.68 37.15 -59.96
C ARG A 856 -31.78 36.99 -58.91
N GLU A 857 -32.50 38.09 -58.69
CA GLU A 857 -33.64 38.25 -57.75
C GLU A 857 -34.71 37.15 -57.84
#